data_AF-A0A7G1I5N8-F1
#
_entry.id   AF-A0A7G1I5N8-F1
#
_cell.length_a   1.000
_cell.length_b   1.000
_cell.length_c   1.000
_cell.angle_alpha   90.00
_cell.angle_beta   90.00
_cell.angle_gamma   90.00
#
_symmetry.space_group_name_H-M   'P 1'
#
loop_
_entity.id
_entity.type
_entity.pdbx_description
1 polymer ?
#
loop_
_entity_poly.entity_id
_entity_poly.type
_entity_poly.pdbx_seq_one_letter_code
_entity_poly.pdbx_strand_id
1 'polypeptide(L)'
;MRMFNGFKYWMVSCIFCSGVSFNMWAAGFASGTGTVEDPYVVSTADELNSVRDNLSAHYKLGADIDLANWITINTPATGWAPIGTDTSPFVGTFDGNGHVIENIWIDADAANVGLFGVIGGDVTIQKLGVIVADGKKITGSSNVGILVGLSTGVGGTKQTLIQEVYVSGNVESKGTLVGGIVGRNNNQHITITNSYAKGNVYATADGVGGIIGSSYGGCTVLIEKCYALNNITVDGGGSTGGIMGTVSASDGAVAQMEATISNCVAINKRLSVKDETPNRIFTWAKQEKITLTNNFAFSGCTINDAPFSSSDANGKNGQDKSAEELATQSTYTNWDFETVWTMGNESFQLPVLKNVSLTKQPVDEYNLGIESDNPFVDLVPKGGELNVVESCGVSNNGRDDVTDLIQQAIDACSMKQATVVIPSGRYAIRPIFLRSNMTLKLEEGAQLIGSRNIEDYRAVFPNAGAIETSALVFGKGIENVKIIGKGIINGRGDAPDFDFGNGKGDRPKVLHLVECKNVVVEDVTLQNSAFWTAHFLMCDGVKIKGVKVYSHTNWNNDGIDIDSKNVEIENCDIDCDDDGICMKSDRGIMVENVTVKNCTIRTNCNAIKLGTAGKTGFRNITYTDCVVERASEDNFRKHYENSKLSFCGITLQGPSVISGIALESVNGGILDGVNISNIQMKDVHTAIFLRLGKREGSAQMSQLKNVTISNVTATCVSKVASAIVGVPGGIIDNVLIKDVEITLPGGGTVNDANANVPELVDAYPESNMFGTPFPAYGFYVRHANDVKFDNVRFNLTNADARPDYVFVDVTNHEVTDIAQVLEDKDIVITTEGGRLNISSYIEGNIEVDVFDISGKVVYTTQQAVTGGITIEVPERGVYLVSVRTAKGSIMRKVMCM
;
A
#
# COMPACT_ATOMS: atom_id res chain seq x y z
N MET A 1 -11.78 45.90 -3.24
CA MET A 1 -13.11 45.32 -3.57
C MET A 1 -13.78 46.13 -4.68
N ARG A 2 -13.51 45.80 -5.95
CA ARG A 2 -14.16 46.30 -7.19
C ARG A 2 -13.61 45.41 -8.32
N MET A 3 -14.28 45.04 -9.40
CA MET A 3 -15.68 45.07 -9.85
C MET A 3 -15.73 44.17 -11.12
N PHE A 4 -16.95 43.82 -11.51
CA PHE A 4 -17.38 42.93 -12.59
C PHE A 4 -16.95 43.29 -14.05
N ASN A 5 -16.92 42.22 -14.87
CA ASN A 5 -17.35 42.04 -16.27
C ASN A 5 -17.02 43.06 -17.39
N GLY A 6 -16.25 42.57 -18.38
CA GLY A 6 -16.61 42.43 -19.80
C GLY A 6 -16.96 43.65 -20.66
N PHE A 7 -16.22 43.88 -21.76
CA PHE A 7 -16.74 43.92 -23.15
C PHE A 7 -15.62 44.16 -24.19
N LYS A 8 -15.95 43.76 -25.43
CA LYS A 8 -15.14 43.63 -26.67
C LYS A 8 -14.67 44.96 -27.32
N TYR A 9 -13.55 44.83 -28.05
CA TYR A 9 -13.05 45.53 -29.26
C TYR A 9 -13.75 46.80 -29.81
N TRP A 10 -12.98 47.86 -30.09
CA TRP A 10 -12.68 48.41 -31.46
C TRP A 10 -11.72 49.63 -31.47
N MET A 11 -10.59 49.46 -32.16
CA MET A 11 -9.82 50.32 -33.09
C MET A 11 -9.76 51.89 -33.08
N VAL A 12 -8.50 52.39 -33.19
CA VAL A 12 -7.91 53.33 -34.21
C VAL A 12 -7.58 54.81 -33.86
N SER A 13 -6.25 55.05 -33.71
CA SER A 13 -5.36 55.99 -34.46
C SER A 13 -4.80 57.33 -33.91
N CYS A 14 -3.52 57.54 -34.32
CA CYS A 14 -2.71 58.77 -34.52
C CYS A 14 -1.83 59.27 -33.34
N ILE A 15 -0.50 59.56 -33.41
CA ILE A 15 0.49 59.83 -34.49
C ILE A 15 1.97 59.70 -33.96
N PHE A 16 2.82 59.07 -34.80
CA PHE A 16 4.27 59.20 -35.11
C PHE A 16 5.46 59.38 -34.13
N CYS A 17 6.50 58.59 -34.49
CA CYS A 17 7.96 58.83 -34.51
C CYS A 17 8.83 58.49 -33.28
N SER A 18 9.32 57.26 -33.23
CA SER A 18 10.76 56.92 -33.36
C SER A 18 10.96 55.41 -33.37
N GLY A 19 11.93 54.95 -34.16
CA GLY A 19 12.11 53.56 -34.58
C GLY A 19 12.41 52.56 -33.45
N VAL A 20 11.36 51.93 -32.96
CA VAL A 20 11.43 50.62 -32.30
C VAL A 20 10.33 49.77 -32.90
N SER A 21 10.68 48.89 -33.84
CA SER A 21 9.82 47.78 -34.24
C SER A 21 9.63 46.88 -33.01
N PHE A 22 8.55 47.11 -32.26
CA PHE A 22 8.07 46.14 -31.29
C PHE A 22 7.50 44.96 -32.08
N ASN A 23 8.30 43.90 -32.22
CA ASN A 23 7.82 42.58 -32.59
C ASN A 23 6.71 42.20 -31.61
N MET A 24 5.48 42.16 -32.10
CA MET A 24 4.33 41.68 -31.36
C MET A 24 4.49 40.17 -31.13
N TRP A 25 4.76 39.81 -29.87
CA TRP A 25 4.57 38.51 -29.22
C TRP A 25 5.07 37.27 -30.00
N ALA A 26 6.38 37.02 -29.91
CA ALA A 26 6.90 35.67 -30.09
C ALA A 26 6.67 34.89 -28.78
N ALA A 27 5.67 34.01 -28.75
CA ALA A 27 5.73 32.87 -27.83
C ALA A 27 6.78 31.90 -28.41
N GLY A 28 7.65 31.26 -27.66
CA GLY A 28 7.84 31.25 -26.21
C GLY A 28 8.81 30.13 -25.85
N PHE A 29 9.84 29.89 -26.66
CA PHE A 29 10.85 28.85 -26.40
C PHE A 29 11.95 29.44 -25.51
N ALA A 30 12.33 28.72 -24.45
CA ALA A 30 13.33 29.20 -23.51
C ALA A 30 14.72 29.44 -24.13
N SER A 31 15.06 28.75 -25.23
CA SER A 31 16.32 28.91 -25.96
C SER A 31 16.28 28.35 -27.38
N GLY A 32 17.31 28.68 -28.18
CA GLY A 32 17.46 28.31 -29.59
C GLY A 32 16.87 29.34 -30.55
N THR A 33 17.36 29.34 -31.79
CA THR A 33 16.88 30.22 -32.87
C THR A 33 16.03 29.49 -33.91
N GLY A 34 15.91 28.17 -33.79
CA GLY A 34 15.11 27.34 -34.68
C GLY A 34 15.82 26.94 -35.97
N THR A 35 17.14 27.19 -36.07
CA THR A 35 17.98 26.73 -37.19
C THR A 35 18.52 25.33 -36.94
N VAL A 36 19.13 24.70 -37.94
CA VAL A 36 19.74 23.37 -37.80
C VAL A 36 20.86 23.39 -36.75
N GLU A 37 21.69 24.44 -36.77
CA GLU A 37 22.84 24.60 -35.87
C GLU A 37 22.42 24.99 -34.44
N ASP A 38 21.25 25.60 -34.29
CA ASP A 38 20.72 26.11 -33.03
C ASP A 38 19.19 25.92 -32.94
N PRO A 39 18.72 24.66 -32.81
CA PRO A 39 17.31 24.33 -32.78
C PRO A 39 16.62 24.90 -31.53
N TYR A 40 15.34 25.21 -31.63
CA TYR A 40 14.51 25.58 -30.47
C TYR A 40 14.50 24.45 -29.44
N VAL A 41 14.68 24.80 -28.18
CA VAL A 41 14.59 23.84 -27.06
C VAL A 41 13.18 23.81 -26.52
N VAL A 42 12.61 22.61 -26.46
CA VAL A 42 11.24 22.36 -25.98
C VAL A 42 11.31 21.58 -24.67
N SER A 43 10.93 22.19 -23.56
CA SER A 43 11.03 21.59 -22.21
C SER A 43 9.69 21.49 -21.50
N THR A 44 8.61 22.02 -22.08
CA THR A 44 7.27 22.05 -21.47
C THR A 44 6.19 21.70 -22.50
N ALA A 45 5.01 21.32 -22.01
CA ALA A 45 3.86 21.02 -22.85
C ALA A 45 3.38 22.26 -23.65
N ASP A 46 3.49 23.47 -23.09
CA ASP A 46 3.14 24.71 -23.78
C ASP A 46 4.13 25.04 -24.92
N GLU A 47 5.43 24.82 -24.70
CA GLU A 47 6.43 24.94 -25.75
C GLU A 47 6.21 23.88 -26.84
N LEU A 48 5.90 22.63 -26.46
CA LEU A 48 5.56 21.58 -27.42
C LEU A 48 4.35 21.97 -28.25
N ASN A 49 3.33 22.57 -27.61
CA ASN A 49 2.18 23.10 -28.31
C ASN A 49 2.56 24.24 -29.27
N SER A 50 3.55 25.06 -28.92
CA SER A 50 4.05 26.18 -29.73
C SER A 50 4.84 25.75 -30.98
N VAL A 51 5.25 24.47 -31.08
CA VAL A 51 5.91 23.92 -32.29
C VAL A 51 5.04 24.13 -33.53
N ARG A 52 3.70 24.15 -33.37
CA ARG A 52 2.75 24.39 -34.47
C ARG A 52 2.83 25.79 -35.07
N ASP A 53 3.50 26.73 -34.42
CA ASP A 53 3.61 28.13 -34.86
C ASP A 53 4.75 28.33 -35.88
N ASN A 54 5.73 27.41 -35.94
CA ASN A 54 6.79 27.43 -36.95
C ASN A 54 7.17 26.02 -37.41
N LEU A 55 6.35 25.47 -38.30
CA LEU A 55 6.44 24.08 -38.77
C LEU A 55 7.68 23.75 -39.63
N SER A 56 8.46 24.75 -40.02
CA SER A 56 9.72 24.59 -40.77
C SER A 56 10.98 24.72 -39.94
N ALA A 57 10.87 25.10 -38.66
CA ALA A 57 12.01 25.22 -37.77
C ALA A 57 12.50 23.86 -37.26
N HIS A 58 13.68 23.87 -36.64
CA HIS A 58 14.29 22.71 -36.01
C HIS A 58 14.15 22.78 -34.50
N TYR A 59 13.83 21.64 -33.89
CA TYR A 59 13.50 21.50 -32.48
C TYR A 59 14.30 20.38 -31.84
N LYS A 60 14.64 20.57 -30.57
CA LYS A 60 15.12 19.50 -29.70
C LYS A 60 14.42 19.53 -28.34
N LEU A 61 14.15 18.36 -27.75
CA LEU A 61 13.64 18.34 -26.38
C LEU A 61 14.75 18.68 -25.38
N GLY A 62 14.41 19.47 -24.37
CA GLY A 62 15.26 19.79 -23.21
C GLY A 62 14.89 19.01 -21.94
N ALA A 63 13.74 18.35 -21.94
CA ALA A 63 13.24 17.53 -20.84
C ALA A 63 12.21 16.51 -21.36
N ASP A 64 11.90 15.51 -20.53
CA ASP A 64 10.70 14.69 -20.70
C ASP A 64 9.44 15.57 -20.52
N ILE A 65 8.41 15.34 -21.34
CA ILE A 65 7.19 16.15 -21.36
C ILE A 65 5.99 15.27 -21.05
N ASP A 66 5.38 15.51 -19.88
CA ASP A 66 4.10 14.91 -19.48
C ASP A 66 2.92 15.78 -19.93
N LEU A 67 2.04 15.22 -20.76
CA LEU A 67 0.87 15.91 -21.31
C LEU A 67 -0.42 15.76 -20.48
N ALA A 68 -0.43 14.96 -19.41
CA ALA A 68 -1.65 14.63 -18.67
C ALA A 68 -2.41 15.89 -18.18
N ASN A 69 -1.69 16.77 -17.48
CA ASN A 69 -2.27 18.01 -16.95
C ASN A 69 -2.60 19.00 -18.08
N TRP A 70 -1.73 19.10 -19.08
CA TRP A 70 -1.92 20.05 -20.18
C TRP A 70 -3.18 19.73 -20.99
N ILE A 71 -3.39 18.45 -21.36
CA ILE A 71 -4.58 18.01 -22.10
C ILE A 71 -5.84 18.22 -21.26
N THR A 72 -5.79 17.89 -19.97
CA THR A 72 -6.94 18.07 -19.06
C THR A 72 -7.39 19.53 -18.99
N ILE A 73 -6.45 20.47 -19.04
CA ILE A 73 -6.74 21.91 -18.97
C ILE A 73 -7.16 22.47 -20.33
N ASN A 74 -6.48 22.09 -21.42
CA ASN A 74 -6.59 22.80 -22.70
C ASN A 74 -7.55 22.12 -23.68
N THR A 75 -7.59 20.79 -23.72
CA THR A 75 -8.36 20.02 -24.72
C THR A 75 -9.00 18.75 -24.14
N PRO A 76 -9.74 18.83 -23.02
CA PRO A 76 -10.21 17.65 -22.27
C PRO A 76 -11.20 16.76 -23.02
N ALA A 77 -11.82 17.26 -24.09
CA ALA A 77 -12.81 16.51 -24.88
C ALA A 77 -12.18 15.63 -25.96
N THR A 78 -11.06 16.06 -26.54
CA THR A 78 -10.49 15.44 -27.76
C THR A 78 -9.04 15.02 -27.60
N GLY A 79 -8.38 15.40 -26.52
CA GLY A 79 -6.98 15.07 -26.30
C GLY A 79 -6.04 16.02 -27.03
N TRP A 80 -4.81 15.57 -27.29
CA TRP A 80 -3.80 16.35 -28.00
C TRP A 80 -4.26 16.77 -29.39
N ALA A 81 -4.02 18.04 -29.74
CA ALA A 81 -4.27 18.55 -31.09
C ALA A 81 -3.05 18.28 -31.98
N PRO A 82 -3.15 17.44 -33.04
CA PRO A 82 -2.01 17.04 -33.87
C PRO A 82 -1.20 18.23 -34.43
N ILE A 83 0.12 18.07 -34.53
CA ILE A 83 1.02 19.07 -35.13
C ILE A 83 1.04 18.89 -36.65
N GLY A 84 0.85 19.98 -37.41
CA GLY A 84 0.84 19.97 -38.86
C GLY A 84 -0.48 19.49 -39.47
N THR A 85 -0.78 20.01 -40.66
CA THR A 85 -2.00 19.72 -41.43
C THR A 85 -1.65 19.46 -42.91
N ASP A 86 -2.61 18.98 -43.71
CA ASP A 86 -2.38 18.71 -45.14
C ASP A 86 -1.88 19.95 -45.91
N THR A 87 -2.33 21.14 -45.52
CA THR A 87 -1.93 22.41 -46.15
C THR A 87 -0.67 23.02 -45.55
N SER A 88 -0.27 22.57 -44.37
CA SER A 88 0.88 23.08 -43.63
C SER A 88 1.49 21.94 -42.84
N PRO A 89 2.23 21.03 -43.50
CA PRO A 89 2.87 19.93 -42.82
C PRO A 89 4.08 20.41 -42.01
N PHE A 90 4.48 19.62 -41.01
CA PHE A 90 5.78 19.81 -40.36
C PHE A 90 6.90 19.35 -41.31
N VAL A 91 7.86 20.23 -41.58
CA VAL A 91 8.94 20.02 -42.57
C VAL A 91 10.35 20.22 -41.99
N GLY A 92 10.47 20.40 -40.67
CA GLY A 92 11.74 20.63 -39.98
C GLY A 92 12.37 19.37 -39.37
N THR A 93 13.19 19.57 -38.33
CA THR A 93 13.75 18.47 -37.52
C THR A 93 13.12 18.47 -36.15
N PHE A 94 12.77 17.30 -35.62
CA PHE A 94 12.35 17.10 -34.24
C PHE A 94 13.24 16.05 -33.57
N ASP A 95 14.23 16.51 -32.81
CA ASP A 95 15.14 15.65 -32.06
C ASP A 95 14.62 15.47 -30.62
N GLY A 96 14.19 14.27 -30.26
CA GLY A 96 13.83 13.95 -28.88
C GLY A 96 15.01 14.10 -27.92
N ASN A 97 16.26 14.14 -28.41
CA ASN A 97 17.46 14.28 -27.60
C ASN A 97 17.53 13.29 -26.42
N GLY A 98 16.90 12.12 -26.62
CA GLY A 98 16.76 11.05 -25.64
C GLY A 98 15.63 11.20 -24.64
N HIS A 99 14.79 12.22 -24.79
CA HIS A 99 13.63 12.46 -23.95
C HIS A 99 12.35 11.82 -24.48
N VAL A 100 11.33 11.80 -23.62
CA VAL A 100 10.04 11.16 -23.84
C VAL A 100 8.90 12.16 -23.74
N ILE A 101 7.91 12.04 -24.63
CA ILE A 101 6.61 12.70 -24.51
C ILE A 101 5.61 11.65 -24.02
N GLU A 102 5.06 11.83 -22.82
CA GLU A 102 4.20 10.84 -22.16
C GLU A 102 2.78 11.36 -21.87
N ASN A 103 1.88 10.42 -21.59
CA ASN A 103 0.47 10.66 -21.31
C ASN A 103 -0.30 11.35 -22.44
N ILE A 104 0.10 11.15 -23.69
CA ILE A 104 -0.66 11.62 -24.85
C ILE A 104 -1.92 10.76 -25.01
N TRP A 105 -3.04 11.36 -25.40
CA TRP A 105 -4.18 10.63 -25.97
C TRP A 105 -4.90 11.55 -26.94
N ILE A 106 -5.59 10.97 -27.92
CA ILE A 106 -6.38 11.69 -28.91
C ILE A 106 -7.66 10.89 -29.15
N ASP A 107 -8.81 11.54 -29.05
CA ASP A 107 -10.09 10.99 -29.50
C ASP A 107 -10.72 12.00 -30.45
N ALA A 108 -10.41 11.83 -31.74
CA ALA A 108 -10.86 12.71 -32.80
C ALA A 108 -11.54 11.89 -33.89
N ASP A 109 -12.71 12.34 -34.35
CA ASP A 109 -13.33 11.81 -35.58
C ASP A 109 -12.76 12.55 -36.79
N ALA A 110 -11.44 12.41 -37.00
CA ALA A 110 -10.69 13.11 -38.03
C ALA A 110 -9.61 12.23 -38.66
N ALA A 111 -9.24 12.57 -39.90
CA ALA A 111 -8.10 11.97 -40.56
C ALA A 111 -6.79 12.60 -40.08
N ASN A 112 -5.66 11.91 -40.31
CA ASN A 112 -4.30 12.40 -40.05
C ASN A 112 -4.08 12.67 -38.55
N VAL A 113 -4.08 11.59 -37.77
CA VAL A 113 -4.01 11.66 -36.31
C VAL A 113 -2.73 11.02 -35.78
N GLY A 114 -2.06 11.74 -34.88
CA GLY A 114 -0.85 11.35 -34.16
C GLY A 114 -0.30 12.55 -33.39
N LEU A 115 0.87 12.41 -32.74
CA LEU A 115 1.60 13.57 -32.21
C LEU A 115 1.77 14.64 -33.31
N PHE A 116 2.20 14.19 -34.48
CA PHE A 116 2.13 14.90 -35.74
C PHE A 116 0.95 14.38 -36.56
N GLY A 117 0.04 15.28 -36.94
CA GLY A 117 -1.04 14.94 -37.85
C GLY A 117 -0.48 14.73 -39.25
N VAL A 118 0.28 15.72 -39.73
CA VAL A 118 0.93 15.66 -41.05
C VAL A 118 2.37 16.15 -40.98
N ILE A 119 3.29 15.32 -41.44
CA ILE A 119 4.68 15.68 -41.73
C ILE A 119 4.91 15.69 -43.25
N GLY A 120 5.95 16.36 -43.71
CA GLY A 120 6.32 16.26 -45.11
C GLY A 120 7.67 16.85 -45.45
N GLY A 121 8.16 16.51 -46.64
CA GLY A 121 9.40 17.07 -47.15
C GLY A 121 10.64 16.42 -46.52
N ASP A 122 11.69 17.22 -46.32
CA ASP A 122 12.96 16.78 -45.71
C ASP A 122 12.84 16.87 -44.19
N VAL A 123 12.17 15.86 -43.61
CA VAL A 123 11.82 15.82 -42.19
C VAL A 123 12.62 14.74 -41.49
N THR A 124 13.22 15.09 -40.35
CA THR A 124 13.91 14.16 -39.47
C THR A 124 13.24 14.14 -38.11
N ILE A 125 12.80 12.97 -37.65
CA ILE A 125 12.38 12.74 -36.26
C ILE A 125 13.30 11.68 -35.66
N GLN A 126 13.95 11.99 -34.54
CA GLN A 126 14.92 11.06 -33.97
C GLN A 126 14.98 11.05 -32.45
N LYS A 127 15.49 9.96 -31.85
CA LYS A 127 15.83 9.85 -30.42
C LYS A 127 14.70 10.24 -29.48
N LEU A 128 13.50 9.76 -29.77
CA LEU A 128 12.25 10.16 -29.11
C LEU A 128 11.46 8.95 -28.63
N GLY A 129 10.94 9.04 -27.41
CA GLY A 129 9.84 8.17 -26.94
C GLY A 129 8.51 8.89 -26.98
N VAL A 130 7.44 8.20 -27.42
CA VAL A 130 6.06 8.71 -27.30
C VAL A 130 5.18 7.66 -26.62
N ILE A 131 4.61 8.01 -25.46
CA ILE A 131 3.84 7.10 -24.60
C ILE A 131 2.40 7.60 -24.46
N VAL A 132 1.45 6.79 -24.89
CA VAL A 132 0.01 7.04 -24.72
C VAL A 132 -0.37 6.83 -23.25
N ALA A 133 -1.26 7.68 -22.73
CA ALA A 133 -1.76 7.57 -21.36
C ALA A 133 -2.44 6.22 -21.07
N ASP A 134 -2.25 5.72 -19.84
CA ASP A 134 -2.87 4.48 -19.38
C ASP A 134 -4.40 4.51 -19.51
N GLY A 135 -4.97 3.42 -20.00
CA GLY A 135 -6.41 3.30 -20.26
C GLY A 135 -6.93 4.19 -21.40
N LYS A 136 -6.06 4.87 -22.15
CA LYS A 136 -6.41 5.69 -23.32
C LYS A 136 -5.86 5.09 -24.62
N LYS A 137 -6.17 5.75 -25.73
CA LYS A 137 -5.72 5.42 -27.09
C LYS A 137 -5.60 6.68 -27.95
N ILE A 138 -4.91 6.55 -29.08
CA ILE A 138 -4.94 7.50 -30.19
C ILE A 138 -6.00 7.03 -31.19
N THR A 139 -7.08 7.79 -31.35
CA THR A 139 -8.24 7.42 -32.19
C THR A 139 -8.45 8.45 -33.30
N GLY A 140 -8.57 7.97 -34.54
CA GLY A 140 -8.86 8.76 -35.73
C GLY A 140 -9.80 8.04 -36.71
N SER A 141 -10.19 8.71 -37.79
CA SER A 141 -11.04 8.14 -38.85
C SER A 141 -10.23 7.47 -39.98
N SER A 142 -9.02 7.96 -40.26
CA SER A 142 -8.07 7.38 -41.24
C SER A 142 -6.69 8.01 -41.13
N ASN A 143 -5.63 7.32 -41.57
CA ASN A 143 -4.23 7.79 -41.45
C ASN A 143 -3.89 8.07 -39.98
N VAL A 144 -3.88 7.01 -39.17
CA VAL A 144 -3.67 7.10 -37.73
C VAL A 144 -2.35 6.44 -37.36
N GLY A 145 -1.50 7.15 -36.63
CA GLY A 145 -0.32 6.59 -35.99
C GLY A 145 -0.05 7.29 -34.66
N ILE A 146 0.69 6.66 -33.76
CA ILE A 146 1.01 7.31 -32.47
C ILE A 146 1.90 8.52 -32.72
N LEU A 147 2.91 8.37 -33.59
CA LEU A 147 3.82 9.45 -33.94
C LEU A 147 3.27 10.30 -35.10
N VAL A 148 2.93 9.67 -36.23
CA VAL A 148 2.58 10.35 -37.48
C VAL A 148 1.29 9.79 -38.05
N GLY A 149 0.31 10.66 -38.31
CA GLY A 149 -0.87 10.30 -39.09
C GLY A 149 -0.52 10.09 -40.58
N LEU A 150 -0.07 11.16 -41.24
CA LEU A 150 0.31 11.18 -42.65
C LEU A 150 1.71 11.77 -42.88
N SER A 151 2.55 11.05 -43.64
CA SER A 151 3.74 11.62 -44.27
C SER A 151 3.44 11.97 -45.73
N THR A 152 3.65 13.22 -46.14
CA THR A 152 3.30 13.72 -47.48
C THR A 152 4.44 14.44 -48.18
N GLY A 153 4.36 14.55 -49.51
CA GLY A 153 5.33 15.32 -50.30
C GLY A 153 5.01 16.82 -50.31
N VAL A 154 6.01 17.67 -50.15
CA VAL A 154 5.93 19.15 -50.32
C VAL A 154 6.78 19.65 -51.50
N GLY A 155 6.83 18.86 -52.59
CA GLY A 155 7.56 19.15 -53.83
C GLY A 155 9.05 18.79 -53.80
N GLY A 156 9.62 18.34 -54.92
CA GLY A 156 11.01 17.85 -55.04
C GLY A 156 11.22 16.39 -54.58
N THR A 157 12.45 15.88 -54.68
CA THR A 157 12.87 14.57 -54.17
C THR A 157 13.25 14.68 -52.70
N LYS A 158 12.25 14.61 -51.83
CA LYS A 158 12.42 14.84 -50.38
C LYS A 158 12.35 13.57 -49.56
N GLN A 159 12.95 13.59 -48.37
CA GLN A 159 13.16 12.42 -47.52
C GLN A 159 12.56 12.56 -46.11
N THR A 160 11.77 11.58 -45.70
CA THR A 160 11.39 11.39 -44.28
C THR A 160 12.35 10.39 -43.64
N LEU A 161 13.01 10.82 -42.56
CA LEU A 161 13.83 9.96 -41.71
C LEU A 161 13.23 9.89 -40.31
N ILE A 162 12.88 8.68 -39.87
CA ILE A 162 12.48 8.39 -38.48
C ILE A 162 13.49 7.37 -37.93
N GLN A 163 14.26 7.74 -36.91
CA GLN A 163 15.32 6.87 -36.40
C GLN A 163 15.48 6.92 -34.88
N GLU A 164 15.77 5.78 -34.26
CA GLU A 164 15.93 5.70 -32.79
C GLU A 164 14.67 6.23 -32.07
N VAL A 165 13.49 5.81 -32.54
CA VAL A 165 12.20 6.20 -31.98
C VAL A 165 11.48 4.99 -31.42
N TYR A 166 10.78 5.17 -30.30
CA TYR A 166 9.78 4.20 -29.86
C TYR A 166 8.44 4.84 -29.58
N VAL A 167 7.38 4.07 -29.83
CA VAL A 167 6.01 4.42 -29.46
C VAL A 167 5.42 3.32 -28.59
N SER A 168 4.68 3.70 -27.55
CA SER A 168 4.02 2.77 -26.63
C SER A 168 2.58 3.21 -26.37
N GLY A 169 1.61 2.34 -26.68
CA GLY A 169 0.20 2.62 -26.44
C GLY A 169 -0.74 2.05 -27.49
N ASN A 170 -2.04 2.18 -27.23
CA ASN A 170 -3.06 1.71 -28.16
C ASN A 170 -3.39 2.76 -29.23
N VAL A 171 -3.62 2.31 -30.46
CA VAL A 171 -4.01 3.14 -31.61
C VAL A 171 -5.20 2.52 -32.34
N GLU A 172 -6.16 3.36 -32.75
CA GLU A 172 -7.38 2.93 -33.44
C GLU A 172 -7.70 3.83 -34.64
N SER A 173 -8.00 3.19 -35.77
CA SER A 173 -8.69 3.83 -36.89
C SER A 173 -10.12 3.31 -37.02
N LYS A 174 -11.09 4.24 -36.95
CA LYS A 174 -12.52 3.99 -37.27
C LYS A 174 -12.77 3.82 -38.77
N GLY A 175 -11.72 3.79 -39.58
CA GLY A 175 -11.74 3.50 -41.00
C GLY A 175 -10.50 2.71 -41.41
N THR A 176 -9.72 3.24 -42.35
CA THR A 176 -8.55 2.60 -42.96
C THR A 176 -7.23 3.19 -42.45
N LEU A 177 -6.10 2.58 -42.80
CA LEU A 177 -4.75 3.15 -42.75
C LEU A 177 -4.28 3.50 -41.33
N VAL A 178 -3.90 2.47 -40.57
CA VAL A 178 -3.35 2.61 -39.22
C VAL A 178 -2.01 1.91 -39.09
N GLY A 179 -1.05 2.61 -38.48
CA GLY A 179 0.26 2.08 -38.13
C GLY A 179 0.60 2.41 -36.69
N GLY A 180 1.46 1.62 -36.03
CA GLY A 180 1.94 1.99 -34.70
C GLY A 180 2.71 3.32 -34.73
N ILE A 181 3.66 3.47 -35.67
CA ILE A 181 4.45 4.71 -35.82
C ILE A 181 3.80 5.63 -36.85
N VAL A 182 3.56 5.14 -38.08
CA VAL A 182 3.04 5.95 -39.20
C VAL A 182 1.77 5.35 -39.77
N GLY A 183 0.68 6.12 -39.81
CA GLY A 183 -0.58 5.68 -40.44
C GLY A 183 -0.43 5.48 -41.95
N ARG A 184 -0.06 6.54 -42.67
CA ARG A 184 0.14 6.51 -44.13
C ARG A 184 1.38 7.27 -44.57
N ASN A 185 2.12 6.72 -45.53
CA ASN A 185 3.13 7.44 -46.30
C ASN A 185 2.66 7.73 -47.73
N ASN A 186 2.79 8.99 -48.15
CA ASN A 186 2.68 9.48 -49.52
C ASN A 186 3.95 10.28 -49.92
N ASN A 187 4.96 10.36 -49.06
CA ASN A 187 6.22 11.00 -49.39
C ASN A 187 7.05 10.10 -50.32
N GLN A 188 7.91 10.71 -51.15
CA GLN A 188 8.70 9.98 -52.15
C GLN A 188 9.75 9.08 -51.53
N HIS A 189 10.30 9.43 -50.36
CA HIS A 189 11.24 8.58 -49.66
C HIS A 189 10.88 8.58 -48.18
N ILE A 190 10.72 7.39 -47.59
CA ILE A 190 10.58 7.21 -46.15
C ILE A 190 11.52 6.11 -45.67
N THR A 191 12.30 6.45 -44.65
CA THR A 191 13.22 5.54 -43.97
C THR A 191 12.87 5.53 -42.50
N ILE A 192 12.54 4.33 -41.98
CA ILE A 192 12.35 4.09 -40.55
C ILE A 192 13.39 3.09 -40.09
N THR A 193 14.28 3.50 -39.21
CA THR A 193 15.40 2.67 -38.74
C THR A 193 15.51 2.64 -37.23
N ASN A 194 16.04 1.54 -36.69
CA ASN A 194 16.33 1.40 -35.27
C ASN A 194 15.15 1.85 -34.37
N SER A 195 13.94 1.39 -34.65
CA SER A 195 12.73 1.92 -34.02
C SER A 195 11.76 0.79 -33.67
N TYR A 196 10.89 1.01 -32.69
CA TYR A 196 9.90 0.00 -32.33
C TYR A 196 8.54 0.55 -31.90
N ALA A 197 7.53 -0.31 -32.00
CA ALA A 197 6.17 -0.01 -31.57
C ALA A 197 5.64 -1.08 -30.60
N LYS A 198 5.00 -0.62 -29.51
CA LYS A 198 4.32 -1.45 -28.50
C LYS A 198 2.87 -0.96 -28.30
N GLY A 199 1.94 -1.89 -28.09
CA GLY A 199 0.53 -1.62 -27.78
C GLY A 199 -0.43 -2.04 -28.90
N ASN A 200 -1.73 -2.13 -28.65
CA ASN A 200 -2.65 -2.75 -29.61
C ASN A 200 -3.02 -1.80 -30.76
N VAL A 201 -3.14 -2.36 -31.96
CA VAL A 201 -3.59 -1.67 -33.17
C VAL A 201 -4.99 -2.18 -33.54
N TYR A 202 -5.96 -1.27 -33.59
CA TYR A 202 -7.33 -1.56 -33.96
C TYR A 202 -7.69 -0.87 -35.27
N ALA A 203 -8.35 -1.57 -36.18
CA ALA A 203 -8.86 -0.99 -37.41
C ALA A 203 -10.23 -1.57 -37.76
N THR A 204 -11.02 -0.80 -38.48
CA THR A 204 -12.29 -1.29 -39.05
C THR A 204 -12.16 -1.64 -40.54
N ALA A 205 -11.01 -1.38 -41.17
CA ALA A 205 -10.78 -1.62 -42.60
C ALA A 205 -9.27 -1.75 -42.93
N ASP A 206 -8.95 -1.72 -44.24
CA ASP A 206 -7.65 -2.03 -44.86
C ASP A 206 -6.48 -1.08 -44.50
N GLY A 207 -5.25 -1.57 -44.71
CA GLY A 207 -3.99 -0.83 -44.66
C GLY A 207 -3.41 -0.76 -43.26
N VAL A 208 -3.22 -1.92 -42.63
CA VAL A 208 -2.88 -2.02 -41.20
C VAL A 208 -1.47 -2.56 -41.00
N GLY A 209 -0.70 -1.90 -40.13
CA GLY A 209 0.70 -2.23 -39.85
C GLY A 209 1.10 -2.02 -38.39
N GLY A 210 2.09 -2.77 -37.89
CA GLY A 210 2.71 -2.47 -36.60
C GLY A 210 3.63 -1.25 -36.63
N ILE A 211 4.30 -0.99 -37.76
CA ILE A 211 5.18 0.18 -37.97
C ILE A 211 4.52 1.18 -38.92
N ILE A 212 4.23 0.77 -40.16
CA ILE A 212 3.56 1.60 -41.18
C ILE A 212 2.27 0.92 -41.63
N GLY A 213 1.13 1.62 -41.60
CA GLY A 213 -0.12 1.10 -42.15
C GLY A 213 -0.03 0.86 -43.65
N SER A 214 0.16 1.94 -44.42
CA SER A 214 0.29 1.86 -45.88
C SER A 214 1.24 2.90 -46.45
N SER A 215 1.90 2.57 -47.56
CA SER A 215 2.60 3.54 -48.41
C SER A 215 2.01 3.59 -49.82
N TYR A 216 1.81 4.80 -50.36
CA TYR A 216 1.20 5.03 -51.67
C TYR A 216 1.98 6.05 -52.51
N GLY A 217 2.32 5.69 -53.74
CA GLY A 217 2.99 6.53 -54.72
C GLY A 217 4.22 5.84 -55.34
N GLY A 218 4.89 6.53 -56.27
CA GLY A 218 6.23 6.12 -56.74
C GLY A 218 7.27 6.45 -55.67
N CYS A 219 7.22 5.71 -54.56
CA CYS A 219 8.02 5.98 -53.37
C CYS A 219 9.09 4.90 -53.13
N THR A 220 10.18 5.31 -52.51
CA THR A 220 11.16 4.43 -51.87
C THR A 220 10.83 4.30 -50.38
N VAL A 221 10.54 3.08 -49.92
CA VAL A 221 10.27 2.75 -48.52
C VAL A 221 11.38 1.87 -47.99
N LEU A 222 11.98 2.24 -46.87
CA LEU A 222 12.92 1.41 -46.11
C LEU A 222 12.47 1.30 -44.66
N ILE A 223 12.17 0.08 -44.21
CA ILE A 223 12.00 -0.24 -42.79
C ILE A 223 13.13 -1.20 -42.42
N GLU A 224 14.04 -0.76 -41.56
CA GLU A 224 15.21 -1.55 -41.23
C GLU A 224 15.52 -1.57 -39.73
N LYS A 225 15.89 -2.74 -39.18
CA LYS A 225 16.25 -2.90 -37.76
C LYS A 225 15.14 -2.38 -36.83
N CYS A 226 13.90 -2.68 -37.18
CA CYS A 226 12.72 -2.28 -36.42
C CYS A 226 12.00 -3.52 -35.87
N TYR A 227 11.22 -3.34 -34.80
CA TYR A 227 10.37 -4.41 -34.31
C TYR A 227 8.99 -3.92 -33.84
N ALA A 228 7.99 -4.78 -33.94
CA ALA A 228 6.61 -4.46 -33.54
C ALA A 228 6.09 -5.51 -32.55
N LEU A 229 5.57 -5.07 -31.39
CA LEU A 229 4.93 -5.91 -30.36
C LEU A 229 3.40 -5.80 -30.40
N ASN A 230 2.88 -5.08 -31.37
CA ASN A 230 1.47 -4.71 -31.37
C ASN A 230 0.59 -5.94 -31.63
N ASN A 231 -0.42 -6.20 -30.81
CA ASN A 231 -1.48 -7.09 -31.26
C ASN A 231 -2.38 -6.33 -32.23
N ILE A 232 -2.70 -6.95 -33.36
CA ILE A 232 -3.47 -6.30 -34.42
C ILE A 232 -4.83 -6.96 -34.54
N THR A 233 -5.90 -6.15 -34.49
CA THR A 233 -7.28 -6.59 -34.73
C THR A 233 -7.95 -5.71 -35.78
N VAL A 234 -8.52 -6.35 -36.82
CA VAL A 234 -9.15 -5.67 -37.95
C VAL A 234 -10.54 -6.25 -38.22
N ASP A 235 -11.57 -5.43 -38.06
CA ASP A 235 -12.98 -5.89 -38.09
C ASP A 235 -13.62 -5.88 -39.49
N GLY A 236 -13.05 -5.20 -40.49
CA GLY A 236 -13.62 -5.10 -41.84
C GLY A 236 -12.80 -5.72 -42.97
N GLY A 237 -11.84 -6.58 -42.62
CA GLY A 237 -10.93 -7.20 -43.57
C GLY A 237 -9.86 -6.24 -44.13
N GLY A 238 -9.10 -6.73 -45.11
CA GLY A 238 -8.04 -5.99 -45.79
C GLY A 238 -6.62 -6.46 -45.48
N SER A 239 -5.67 -5.87 -46.18
CA SER A 239 -4.25 -6.15 -46.09
C SER A 239 -3.67 -5.67 -44.76
N THR A 240 -3.14 -6.62 -43.99
CA THR A 240 -2.66 -6.40 -42.62
C THR A 240 -1.34 -7.10 -42.38
N GLY A 241 -0.27 -6.32 -42.20
CA GLY A 241 1.06 -6.82 -41.89
C GLY A 241 1.46 -6.55 -40.45
N GLY A 242 2.17 -7.47 -39.79
CA GLY A 242 2.70 -7.20 -38.44
C GLY A 242 3.74 -6.07 -38.41
N ILE A 243 4.48 -5.84 -39.50
CA ILE A 243 5.36 -4.66 -39.68
C ILE A 243 4.70 -3.61 -40.58
N MET A 244 4.28 -4.00 -41.79
CA MET A 244 3.68 -3.07 -42.76
C MET A 244 2.53 -3.70 -43.55
N GLY A 245 1.40 -2.98 -43.69
CA GLY A 245 0.23 -3.49 -44.40
C GLY A 245 0.44 -3.58 -45.91
N THR A 246 0.56 -2.42 -46.56
CA THR A 246 0.55 -2.33 -48.04
C THR A 246 1.54 -1.33 -48.63
N VAL A 247 2.04 -1.63 -49.83
CA VAL A 247 2.71 -0.64 -50.69
C VAL A 247 2.13 -0.64 -52.11
N SER A 248 1.76 0.54 -52.62
CA SER A 248 1.20 0.64 -53.97
C SER A 248 1.46 1.98 -54.64
N ALA A 249 1.14 2.07 -55.93
CA ALA A 249 1.26 3.30 -56.72
C ALA A 249 0.21 3.31 -57.85
N SER A 250 0.02 4.45 -58.51
CA SER A 250 -0.67 4.49 -59.81
C SER A 250 0.13 3.70 -60.86
N ASP A 251 -0.53 3.16 -61.90
CA ASP A 251 0.14 2.28 -62.89
C ASP A 251 1.39 2.92 -63.52
N GLY A 252 1.35 4.21 -63.84
CA GLY A 252 2.48 4.94 -64.41
C GLY A 252 3.64 5.18 -63.42
N ALA A 253 3.41 5.03 -62.12
CA ALA A 253 4.39 5.26 -61.06
C ALA A 253 4.97 3.96 -60.47
N VAL A 254 4.41 2.78 -60.77
CA VAL A 254 4.89 1.49 -60.23
C VAL A 254 6.36 1.24 -60.59
N ALA A 255 6.81 1.71 -61.76
CA ALA A 255 8.21 1.60 -62.18
C ALA A 255 9.19 2.25 -61.19
N GLN A 256 8.77 3.32 -60.51
CA GLN A 256 9.55 4.14 -59.57
C GLN A 256 9.38 3.71 -58.11
N MET A 257 8.49 2.75 -57.84
CA MET A 257 8.22 2.24 -56.50
C MET A 257 9.28 1.21 -56.11
N GLU A 258 9.92 1.43 -54.96
CA GLU A 258 10.88 0.53 -54.33
C GLU A 258 10.53 0.39 -52.85
N ALA A 259 10.33 -0.83 -52.35
CA ALA A 259 10.05 -1.06 -50.94
C ALA A 259 10.95 -2.15 -50.40
N THR A 260 11.56 -1.90 -49.24
CA THR A 260 12.45 -2.83 -48.57
C THR A 260 12.08 -2.92 -47.09
N ILE A 261 11.90 -4.15 -46.59
CA ILE A 261 11.85 -4.44 -45.16
C ILE A 261 13.00 -5.39 -44.86
N SER A 262 13.96 -4.95 -44.07
CA SER A 262 15.17 -5.71 -43.76
C SER A 262 15.48 -5.76 -42.27
N ASN A 263 15.99 -6.90 -41.79
CA ASN A 263 16.49 -7.03 -40.42
C ASN A 263 15.43 -6.67 -39.35
N CYS A 264 14.13 -6.80 -39.67
CA CYS A 264 13.03 -6.46 -38.78
C CYS A 264 12.48 -7.68 -38.06
N VAL A 265 11.81 -7.45 -36.93
CA VAL A 265 11.21 -8.52 -36.12
C VAL A 265 9.73 -8.24 -35.83
N ALA A 266 8.85 -9.09 -36.34
CA ALA A 266 7.43 -9.08 -36.00
C ALA A 266 7.18 -9.91 -34.74
N ILE A 267 7.18 -9.24 -33.59
CA ILE A 267 7.03 -9.85 -32.26
C ILE A 267 5.55 -9.98 -31.87
N ASN A 268 4.65 -9.43 -32.67
CA ASN A 268 3.20 -9.48 -32.51
C ASN A 268 2.74 -10.87 -32.02
N LYS A 269 2.00 -10.95 -30.90
CA LYS A 269 1.48 -12.24 -30.41
C LYS A 269 0.26 -12.69 -31.18
N ARG A 270 -0.52 -11.74 -31.70
CA ARG A 270 -1.76 -12.02 -32.41
C ARG A 270 -1.99 -11.04 -33.56
N LEU A 271 -2.33 -11.59 -34.72
CA LEU A 271 -2.86 -10.86 -35.86
C LEU A 271 -4.24 -11.45 -36.19
N SER A 272 -5.30 -10.67 -35.97
CA SER A 272 -6.68 -11.09 -36.20
C SER A 272 -7.33 -10.16 -37.22
N VAL A 273 -7.71 -10.71 -38.37
CA VAL A 273 -8.38 -9.98 -39.44
C VAL A 273 -9.63 -10.74 -39.83
N LYS A 274 -10.75 -10.05 -39.82
CA LYS A 274 -12.03 -10.63 -40.24
C LYS A 274 -12.00 -10.93 -41.74
N ASP A 275 -12.41 -12.15 -42.09
CA ASP A 275 -12.62 -12.61 -43.48
C ASP A 275 -11.38 -12.59 -44.40
N GLU A 276 -10.18 -12.30 -43.88
CA GLU A 276 -8.91 -12.25 -44.62
C GLU A 276 -7.76 -12.84 -43.79
N THR A 277 -6.65 -13.22 -44.42
CA THR A 277 -5.47 -13.77 -43.73
C THR A 277 -4.33 -12.75 -43.68
N PRO A 278 -3.94 -12.24 -42.50
CA PRO A 278 -2.80 -11.33 -42.37
C PRO A 278 -1.45 -12.03 -42.59
N ASN A 279 -0.40 -11.23 -42.72
CA ASN A 279 0.98 -11.72 -42.75
C ASN A 279 1.82 -11.08 -41.64
N ARG A 280 2.78 -11.82 -41.08
CA ARG A 280 3.56 -11.30 -39.92
C ARG A 280 4.50 -10.15 -40.28
N ILE A 281 5.07 -10.12 -41.49
CA ILE A 281 5.93 -9.01 -41.93
C ILE A 281 5.12 -8.06 -42.80
N PHE A 282 4.58 -8.57 -43.91
CA PHE A 282 4.03 -7.75 -44.98
C PHE A 282 2.97 -8.49 -45.81
N THR A 283 1.91 -7.80 -46.25
CA THR A 283 0.80 -8.46 -46.95
C THR A 283 0.81 -8.25 -48.46
N TRP A 284 0.67 -7.01 -48.94
CA TRP A 284 0.39 -6.76 -50.35
C TRP A 284 1.17 -5.61 -50.97
N ALA A 285 1.87 -5.91 -52.06
CA ALA A 285 2.60 -4.96 -52.89
C ALA A 285 2.06 -4.98 -54.32
N LYS A 286 1.87 -3.80 -54.92
CA LYS A 286 1.47 -3.73 -56.34
C LYS A 286 2.57 -4.31 -57.24
N GLN A 287 2.19 -5.26 -58.10
CA GLN A 287 3.11 -6.02 -58.97
C GLN A 287 4.22 -6.76 -58.20
N GLU A 288 3.98 -7.13 -56.93
CA GLU A 288 4.94 -7.79 -56.04
C GLU A 288 6.29 -7.06 -55.94
N LYS A 289 6.28 -5.73 -56.11
CA LYS A 289 7.47 -4.89 -55.98
C LYS A 289 7.78 -4.60 -54.52
N ILE A 290 8.33 -5.59 -53.84
CA ILE A 290 8.90 -5.46 -52.50
C ILE A 290 10.08 -6.40 -52.31
N THR A 291 11.08 -5.94 -51.56
CA THR A 291 12.23 -6.73 -51.13
C THR A 291 12.09 -7.01 -49.64
N LEU A 292 12.07 -8.29 -49.26
CA LEU A 292 12.05 -8.73 -47.86
C LEU A 292 13.34 -9.50 -47.61
N THR A 293 14.14 -9.06 -46.64
CA THR A 293 15.45 -9.68 -46.37
C THR A 293 15.70 -9.82 -44.88
N ASN A 294 15.99 -11.04 -44.43
CA ASN A 294 16.43 -11.32 -43.06
C ASN A 294 15.46 -10.79 -41.98
N ASN A 295 14.17 -11.08 -42.14
CA ASN A 295 13.13 -10.71 -41.18
C ASN A 295 12.72 -11.90 -40.33
N PHE A 296 12.49 -11.65 -39.05
CA PHE A 296 12.09 -12.66 -38.08
C PHE A 296 10.68 -12.39 -37.55
N ALA A 297 10.08 -13.41 -36.97
CA ALA A 297 8.80 -13.27 -36.31
C ALA A 297 8.73 -14.18 -35.09
N PHE A 298 7.97 -13.76 -34.08
CA PHE A 298 7.72 -14.57 -32.91
C PHE A 298 6.97 -15.86 -33.31
N SER A 299 7.56 -16.99 -32.94
CA SER A 299 7.01 -18.33 -33.22
C SER A 299 5.68 -18.61 -32.53
N GLY A 300 5.39 -17.96 -31.41
CA GLY A 300 4.08 -18.03 -30.74
C GLY A 300 3.02 -17.10 -31.33
N CYS A 301 3.31 -16.38 -32.43
CA CYS A 301 2.32 -15.53 -33.09
C CYS A 301 1.16 -16.36 -33.65
N THR A 302 -0.07 -16.00 -33.30
CA THR A 302 -1.28 -16.55 -33.91
C THR A 302 -1.78 -15.67 -35.05
N ILE A 303 -2.25 -16.31 -36.12
CA ILE A 303 -2.93 -15.68 -37.25
C ILE A 303 -4.38 -16.14 -37.24
N ASN A 304 -5.31 -15.21 -37.05
CA ASN A 304 -6.75 -15.48 -36.89
C ASN A 304 -7.00 -16.61 -35.88
N ASP A 305 -6.34 -16.49 -34.72
CA ASP A 305 -6.41 -17.44 -33.60
C ASP A 305 -5.88 -18.85 -33.90
N ALA A 306 -5.23 -19.06 -35.05
CA ALA A 306 -4.54 -20.29 -35.39
C ALA A 306 -3.02 -20.12 -35.21
N PRO A 307 -2.32 -21.11 -34.61
CA PRO A 307 -0.87 -21.15 -34.62
C PRO A 307 -0.32 -21.07 -36.05
N PHE A 308 0.76 -20.33 -36.23
CA PHE A 308 1.40 -20.16 -37.52
C PHE A 308 2.91 -20.32 -37.42
N SER A 309 3.51 -20.95 -38.42
CA SER A 309 4.97 -21.15 -38.49
C SER A 309 5.49 -20.78 -39.88
N SER A 310 6.70 -20.25 -39.95
CA SER A 310 7.42 -20.02 -41.21
C SER A 310 8.92 -20.08 -40.98
N SER A 311 9.64 -20.73 -41.89
CA SER A 311 11.10 -20.79 -41.89
C SER A 311 11.75 -19.79 -42.85
N ASP A 312 10.97 -18.99 -43.57
CA ASP A 312 11.46 -18.10 -44.63
C ASP A 312 11.69 -16.67 -44.12
N ALA A 313 12.96 -16.34 -43.86
CA ALA A 313 13.36 -15.00 -43.42
C ALA A 313 13.15 -13.91 -44.50
N ASN A 314 12.97 -14.31 -45.76
CA ASN A 314 12.78 -13.41 -46.89
C ASN A 314 11.32 -13.45 -47.40
N GLY A 315 10.43 -14.14 -46.66
CA GLY A 315 9.02 -14.26 -46.97
C GLY A 315 8.15 -13.25 -46.24
N LYS A 316 6.89 -13.16 -46.66
CA LYS A 316 5.85 -12.28 -46.08
C LYS A 316 5.58 -12.52 -44.59
N ASN A 317 5.98 -13.68 -44.04
CA ASN A 317 5.77 -14.05 -42.65
C ASN A 317 7.05 -14.11 -41.80
N GLY A 318 8.23 -13.89 -42.38
CA GLY A 318 9.51 -13.98 -41.66
C GLY A 318 9.82 -15.38 -41.12
N GLN A 319 11.05 -15.57 -40.69
CA GLN A 319 11.49 -16.82 -40.05
C GLN A 319 11.15 -16.81 -38.56
N ASP A 320 10.65 -17.94 -38.06
CA ASP A 320 10.32 -18.15 -36.66
C ASP A 320 11.52 -17.97 -35.75
N LYS A 321 11.28 -17.28 -34.63
CA LYS A 321 12.17 -17.16 -33.48
C LYS A 321 11.39 -17.42 -32.20
N SER A 322 11.95 -18.22 -31.30
CA SER A 322 11.39 -18.45 -29.97
C SER A 322 11.49 -17.19 -29.09
N ALA A 323 10.80 -17.23 -27.96
CA ALA A 323 10.93 -16.24 -26.90
C ALA A 323 12.39 -15.97 -26.52
N GLU A 324 13.10 -17.07 -26.27
CA GLU A 324 14.46 -17.12 -25.78
C GLU A 324 15.42 -16.61 -26.84
N GLU A 325 15.20 -16.99 -28.10
CA GLU A 325 15.96 -16.46 -29.22
C GLU A 325 15.76 -14.93 -29.33
N LEU A 326 14.53 -14.44 -29.24
CA LEU A 326 14.25 -13.00 -29.30
C LEU A 326 14.78 -12.23 -28.08
N ALA A 327 14.95 -12.88 -26.93
CA ALA A 327 15.62 -12.32 -25.76
C ALA A 327 17.16 -12.40 -25.84
N THR A 328 17.72 -12.85 -26.96
CA THR A 328 19.18 -13.03 -27.12
C THR A 328 19.75 -12.05 -28.16
N GLN A 329 20.76 -11.28 -27.76
CA GLN A 329 21.45 -10.31 -28.63
C GLN A 329 21.91 -10.91 -29.97
N SER A 330 22.37 -12.16 -29.98
CA SER A 330 22.87 -12.84 -31.19
C SER A 330 21.79 -13.07 -32.26
N THR A 331 20.50 -12.91 -31.94
CA THR A 331 19.42 -12.94 -32.94
C THR A 331 19.43 -11.68 -33.81
N TYR A 332 19.99 -10.58 -33.31
CA TYR A 332 19.98 -9.27 -33.92
C TYR A 332 21.34 -8.92 -34.54
N THR A 333 21.95 -9.83 -35.29
CA THR A 333 23.36 -9.73 -35.74
C THR A 333 23.70 -8.47 -36.54
N ASN A 334 22.72 -7.83 -37.19
CA ASN A 334 22.91 -6.64 -38.02
C ASN A 334 22.56 -5.33 -37.28
N TRP A 335 22.23 -5.41 -35.99
CA TRP A 335 21.87 -4.26 -35.16
C TRP A 335 23.09 -3.74 -34.41
N ASP A 336 23.15 -2.43 -34.18
CA ASP A 336 24.23 -1.79 -33.44
C ASP A 336 23.93 -1.80 -31.94
N PHE A 337 24.49 -2.77 -31.22
CA PHE A 337 24.43 -2.84 -29.75
C PHE A 337 25.56 -2.09 -29.05
N GLU A 338 26.48 -1.46 -29.79
CA GLU A 338 27.51 -0.61 -29.18
C GLU A 338 26.92 0.75 -28.85
N THR A 339 26.22 1.36 -29.82
CA THR A 339 25.80 2.77 -29.72
C THR A 339 24.29 2.99 -29.74
N VAL A 340 23.48 2.08 -30.30
CA VAL A 340 22.04 2.31 -30.49
C VAL A 340 21.19 1.47 -29.55
N TRP A 341 21.41 0.16 -29.52
CA TRP A 341 20.60 -0.78 -28.77
C TRP A 341 21.31 -1.29 -27.53
N THR A 342 20.55 -1.64 -26.50
CA THR A 342 20.98 -2.51 -25.41
C THR A 342 19.95 -3.61 -25.26
N MET A 343 20.38 -4.80 -24.84
CA MET A 343 19.41 -5.83 -24.45
C MET A 343 18.76 -5.40 -23.15
N GLY A 344 17.45 -5.17 -23.21
CA GLY A 344 16.61 -4.96 -22.05
C GLY A 344 16.93 -3.73 -21.18
N ASN A 345 16.13 -3.61 -20.12
CA ASN A 345 16.40 -2.79 -18.94
C ASN A 345 16.14 -3.67 -17.70
N GLU A 346 16.16 -3.10 -16.47
CA GLU A 346 15.93 -3.88 -15.24
C GLU A 346 14.60 -4.67 -15.23
N SER A 347 13.69 -4.42 -16.17
CA SER A 347 12.33 -4.99 -16.21
C SER A 347 11.81 -5.29 -17.62
N PHE A 348 12.66 -5.45 -18.65
CA PHE A 348 12.22 -5.76 -20.02
C PHE A 348 13.34 -6.51 -20.74
N GLN A 349 13.05 -7.60 -21.45
CA GLN A 349 14.09 -8.50 -21.99
C GLN A 349 14.48 -8.25 -23.45
N LEU A 350 13.72 -7.41 -24.18
CA LEU A 350 13.96 -7.14 -25.60
C LEU A 350 14.93 -5.98 -25.83
N PRO A 351 15.49 -5.82 -27.06
CA PRO A 351 16.33 -4.67 -27.37
C PRO A 351 15.60 -3.34 -27.12
N VAL A 352 16.20 -2.45 -26.34
CA VAL A 352 15.74 -1.08 -26.08
C VAL A 352 16.77 -0.06 -26.53
N LEU A 353 16.35 1.17 -26.78
CA LEU A 353 17.20 2.22 -27.31
C LEU A 353 18.08 2.80 -26.19
N LYS A 354 19.41 2.77 -26.33
CA LYS A 354 20.35 3.38 -25.39
C LYS A 354 20.23 4.90 -25.32
N ASN A 355 19.91 5.49 -26.47
CA ASN A 355 19.93 6.94 -26.66
C ASN A 355 18.60 7.61 -26.32
N VAL A 356 17.65 6.85 -25.74
CA VAL A 356 16.38 7.36 -25.22
C VAL A 356 16.22 6.84 -23.79
N SER A 357 15.62 7.66 -22.92
CA SER A 357 15.47 7.38 -21.48
C SER A 357 15.11 5.91 -21.18
N LEU A 358 16.09 5.16 -20.66
CA LEU A 358 15.96 3.71 -20.42
C LEU A 358 14.91 3.38 -19.37
N THR A 359 14.73 4.25 -18.39
CA THR A 359 13.77 4.09 -17.28
C THR A 359 12.33 4.37 -17.69
N LYS A 360 12.14 5.09 -18.80
CA LYS A 360 10.81 5.39 -19.37
C LYS A 360 10.40 4.39 -20.44
N GLN A 361 11.36 3.67 -21.02
CA GLN A 361 11.04 2.60 -21.95
C GLN A 361 10.28 1.49 -21.21
N PRO A 362 9.31 0.83 -21.87
CA PRO A 362 8.31 0.03 -21.19
C PRO A 362 8.95 -1.00 -20.24
N VAL A 363 8.57 -0.93 -18.97
CA VAL A 363 8.82 -1.98 -17.96
C VAL A 363 7.72 -3.03 -18.04
N ASP A 364 8.03 -4.27 -17.70
CA ASP A 364 7.35 -5.50 -18.08
C ASP A 364 5.81 -5.53 -18.06
N GLU A 365 5.29 -6.24 -19.06
CA GLU A 365 4.43 -7.40 -18.85
C GLU A 365 4.61 -8.31 -20.08
N TYR A 366 5.14 -9.52 -19.85
CA TYR A 366 5.39 -10.62 -20.78
C TYR A 366 6.74 -10.68 -21.52
N ASN A 367 7.63 -11.48 -20.93
CA ASN A 367 8.52 -12.41 -21.62
C ASN A 367 7.89 -12.92 -22.92
N LEU A 368 8.68 -12.93 -23.99
CA LEU A 368 8.23 -13.37 -25.31
C LEU A 368 7.93 -14.86 -25.45
N GLY A 369 7.55 -15.59 -24.39
CA GLY A 369 7.12 -16.99 -24.51
C GLY A 369 7.84 -17.99 -23.62
N ILE A 370 8.02 -17.67 -22.33
CA ILE A 370 7.33 -18.56 -21.38
C ILE A 370 5.93 -17.96 -21.26
N GLU A 371 5.05 -18.42 -22.13
CA GLU A 371 3.69 -18.60 -21.67
C GLU A 371 3.80 -19.54 -20.47
N SER A 372 3.47 -19.06 -19.27
CA SER A 372 2.51 -19.90 -18.55
C SER A 372 1.36 -20.06 -19.54
N ASP A 373 1.02 -21.29 -19.91
CA ASP A 373 -0.19 -21.63 -20.66
C ASP A 373 -1.39 -20.92 -20.01
N ASN A 374 -1.62 -19.65 -20.33
CA ASN A 374 -2.61 -18.83 -19.65
C ASN A 374 -3.66 -18.41 -20.68
N PRO A 375 -4.76 -19.16 -20.79
CA PRO A 375 -5.77 -18.99 -21.83
C PRO A 375 -6.64 -17.72 -21.68
N PHE A 376 -6.12 -16.61 -21.16
CA PHE A 376 -6.95 -15.60 -20.50
C PHE A 376 -6.50 -14.13 -20.67
N VAL A 377 -6.32 -13.71 -21.93
CA VAL A 377 -6.44 -12.28 -22.33
C VAL A 377 -7.92 -11.87 -22.54
N ASP A 378 -8.87 -12.77 -22.27
CA ASP A 378 -10.32 -12.52 -22.28
C ASP A 378 -10.98 -12.67 -20.90
N LEU A 379 -10.26 -12.39 -19.80
CA LEU A 379 -10.89 -12.27 -18.48
C LEU A 379 -11.66 -10.96 -18.39
N VAL A 380 -12.83 -10.94 -19.03
CA VAL A 380 -13.84 -9.90 -18.85
C VAL A 380 -14.66 -10.27 -17.63
N PRO A 381 -14.59 -9.51 -16.51
CA PRO A 381 -15.47 -9.75 -15.36
C PRO A 381 -16.93 -9.67 -15.82
N LYS A 382 -17.63 -10.80 -15.83
CA LYS A 382 -19.03 -10.87 -16.28
C LYS A 382 -19.92 -10.42 -15.13
N GLY A 383 -20.68 -9.35 -15.33
CA GLY A 383 -21.53 -8.78 -14.28
C GLY A 383 -20.75 -8.12 -13.13
N GLY A 384 -19.47 -7.75 -13.35
CA GLY A 384 -18.63 -7.12 -12.34
C GLY A 384 -17.88 -8.09 -11.41
N GLU A 385 -17.94 -9.39 -11.68
CA GLU A 385 -17.19 -10.43 -10.95
C GLU A 385 -16.40 -11.33 -11.92
N LEU A 386 -15.30 -11.90 -11.43
CA LEU A 386 -14.46 -12.85 -12.14
C LEU A 386 -14.14 -14.04 -11.22
N ASN A 387 -14.76 -15.19 -11.47
CA ASN A 387 -14.53 -16.41 -10.70
C ASN A 387 -13.26 -17.11 -11.17
N VAL A 388 -12.25 -17.27 -10.30
CA VAL A 388 -10.94 -17.76 -10.74
C VAL A 388 -10.95 -19.20 -11.24
N VAL A 389 -11.86 -20.05 -10.75
CA VAL A 389 -11.96 -21.45 -11.21
C VAL A 389 -12.71 -21.51 -12.53
N GLU A 390 -13.91 -20.94 -12.59
CA GLU A 390 -14.77 -21.02 -13.76
C GLU A 390 -14.28 -20.16 -14.92
N SER A 391 -13.76 -18.98 -14.60
CA SER A 391 -13.36 -17.96 -15.57
C SER A 391 -11.87 -18.01 -15.89
N CYS A 392 -11.00 -18.41 -14.96
CA CYS A 392 -9.54 -18.44 -15.19
C CYS A 392 -8.95 -19.87 -15.23
N GLY A 393 -9.75 -20.91 -15.03
CA GLY A 393 -9.25 -22.30 -15.02
C GLY A 393 -8.32 -22.62 -13.85
N VAL A 394 -8.35 -21.82 -12.77
CA VAL A 394 -7.51 -22.04 -11.59
C VAL A 394 -7.81 -23.38 -10.93
N SER A 395 -6.77 -24.19 -10.73
CA SER A 395 -6.86 -25.41 -9.94
C SER A 395 -7.10 -25.07 -8.45
N ASN A 396 -8.06 -25.74 -7.83
CA ASN A 396 -8.43 -25.53 -6.42
C ASN A 396 -8.11 -26.76 -5.54
N ASN A 397 -7.13 -27.57 -5.95
CA ASN A 397 -6.73 -28.80 -5.28
C ASN A 397 -5.74 -28.61 -4.10
N GLY A 398 -5.19 -27.40 -3.93
CA GLY A 398 -4.23 -27.03 -2.89
C GLY A 398 -2.83 -27.59 -3.06
N ARG A 399 -2.50 -28.14 -4.24
CA ARG A 399 -1.19 -28.71 -4.59
C ARG A 399 -0.48 -27.90 -5.67
N ASP A 400 -1.25 -27.44 -6.66
CA ASP A 400 -0.71 -26.65 -7.76
C ASP A 400 -0.50 -25.21 -7.30
N ASP A 401 0.66 -24.63 -7.63
CA ASP A 401 0.88 -23.19 -7.48
C ASP A 401 0.02 -22.46 -8.52
N VAL A 402 -0.90 -21.63 -8.04
CA VAL A 402 -1.85 -20.88 -8.87
C VAL A 402 -1.67 -19.36 -8.76
N THR A 403 -0.52 -18.92 -8.23
CA THR A 403 -0.22 -17.52 -7.95
C THR A 403 -0.42 -16.64 -9.18
N ASP A 404 0.18 -17.01 -10.31
CA ASP A 404 0.20 -16.17 -11.51
C ASP A 404 -1.21 -16.01 -12.10
N LEU A 405 -2.03 -17.06 -12.06
CA LEU A 405 -3.43 -17.01 -12.51
C LEU A 405 -4.30 -16.12 -11.61
N ILE A 406 -4.12 -16.21 -10.28
CA ILE A 406 -4.83 -15.33 -9.33
C ILE A 406 -4.35 -13.88 -9.49
N GLN A 407 -3.06 -13.66 -9.73
CA GLN A 407 -2.51 -12.32 -9.96
C GLN A 407 -3.11 -11.69 -11.22
N GLN A 408 -3.22 -12.45 -12.31
CA GLN A 408 -3.88 -11.97 -13.53
C GLN A 408 -5.36 -11.65 -13.32
N ALA A 409 -6.08 -12.44 -12.52
CA ALA A 409 -7.47 -12.13 -12.17
C ALA A 409 -7.59 -10.80 -11.40
N ILE A 410 -6.65 -10.53 -10.49
CA ILE A 410 -6.54 -9.27 -9.75
C ILE A 410 -6.29 -8.10 -10.70
N ASP A 411 -5.31 -8.23 -11.59
CA ASP A 411 -4.95 -7.18 -12.55
C ASP A 411 -6.12 -6.88 -13.52
N ALA A 412 -6.81 -7.92 -14.01
CA ALA A 412 -8.00 -7.78 -14.85
C ALA A 412 -9.17 -7.08 -14.12
N CYS A 413 -9.43 -7.46 -12.87
CA CYS A 413 -10.53 -6.86 -12.09
C CYS A 413 -10.26 -5.41 -11.72
N SER A 414 -9.02 -5.05 -11.41
CA SER A 414 -8.58 -3.67 -11.13
C SER A 414 -8.95 -2.72 -12.27
N MET A 415 -8.60 -3.07 -13.50
CA MET A 415 -8.88 -2.25 -14.70
C MET A 415 -10.39 -2.00 -14.93
N LYS A 416 -11.25 -2.86 -14.38
CA LYS A 416 -12.70 -2.84 -14.59
C LYS A 416 -13.50 -2.49 -13.34
N GLN A 417 -12.82 -2.16 -12.25
CA GLN A 417 -13.45 -1.90 -10.95
C GLN A 417 -14.32 -3.07 -10.44
N ALA A 418 -13.80 -4.29 -10.61
CA ALA A 418 -14.55 -5.54 -10.44
C ALA A 418 -14.07 -6.37 -9.25
N THR A 419 -14.74 -7.51 -9.04
CA THR A 419 -14.47 -8.46 -7.96
C THR A 419 -13.79 -9.71 -8.48
N VAL A 420 -12.63 -10.07 -7.91
CA VAL A 420 -12.06 -11.42 -8.02
C VAL A 420 -12.79 -12.33 -7.04
N VAL A 421 -13.38 -13.43 -7.51
CA VAL A 421 -14.06 -14.42 -6.68
C VAL A 421 -13.20 -15.67 -6.58
N ILE A 422 -12.78 -16.00 -5.36
CA ILE A 422 -12.10 -17.25 -5.00
C ILE A 422 -13.18 -18.20 -4.43
N PRO A 423 -13.69 -19.16 -5.22
CA PRO A 423 -14.74 -20.06 -4.75
C PRO A 423 -14.18 -21.12 -3.79
N SER A 424 -15.06 -21.94 -3.23
CA SER A 424 -14.70 -23.05 -2.34
C SER A 424 -13.59 -23.93 -2.93
N GLY A 425 -12.59 -24.28 -2.12
CA GLY A 425 -11.41 -25.02 -2.55
C GLY A 425 -10.12 -24.53 -1.89
N ARG A 426 -8.99 -25.13 -2.28
CA ARG A 426 -7.67 -24.84 -1.72
C ARG A 426 -6.75 -24.34 -2.83
N TYR A 427 -6.07 -23.22 -2.62
CA TYR A 427 -5.26 -22.56 -3.63
C TYR A 427 -3.88 -22.33 -3.05
N ALA A 428 -2.89 -23.10 -3.49
CA ALA A 428 -1.51 -22.88 -3.05
C ALA A 428 -0.95 -21.65 -3.79
N ILE A 429 -0.45 -20.68 -3.04
CA ILE A 429 0.02 -19.40 -3.57
C ILE A 429 1.32 -18.96 -2.92
N ARG A 430 2.21 -18.40 -3.73
CA ARG A 430 3.25 -17.45 -3.34
C ARG A 430 2.59 -16.08 -3.06
N PRO A 431 3.34 -15.03 -2.67
CA PRO A 431 2.74 -13.72 -2.45
C PRO A 431 1.93 -13.21 -3.65
N ILE A 432 0.74 -12.66 -3.36
CA ILE A 432 -0.11 -11.95 -4.34
C ILE A 432 -0.21 -10.47 -3.99
N PHE A 433 -0.32 -9.64 -5.02
CA PHE A 433 -0.29 -8.19 -4.91
C PHE A 433 -1.62 -7.60 -5.37
N LEU A 434 -2.34 -6.98 -4.42
CA LEU A 434 -3.58 -6.28 -4.69
C LEU A 434 -3.34 -5.01 -5.53
N ARG A 435 -4.44 -4.50 -6.11
CA ARG A 435 -4.46 -3.28 -6.94
C ARG A 435 -5.57 -2.34 -6.48
N SER A 436 -5.56 -1.11 -6.98
CA SER A 436 -6.62 -0.13 -6.69
C SER A 436 -7.96 -0.55 -7.30
N ASN A 437 -9.05 -0.06 -6.72
CA ASN A 437 -10.41 -0.18 -7.23
C ASN A 437 -10.84 -1.63 -7.48
N MET A 438 -10.65 -2.54 -6.53
CA MET A 438 -11.02 -3.94 -6.72
C MET A 438 -11.47 -4.62 -5.42
N THR A 439 -12.23 -5.70 -5.56
CA THR A 439 -12.64 -6.56 -4.43
C THR A 439 -12.08 -7.97 -4.57
N LEU A 440 -11.37 -8.49 -3.56
CA LEU A 440 -10.97 -9.88 -3.46
C LEU A 440 -11.99 -10.58 -2.55
N LYS A 441 -12.84 -11.42 -3.11
CA LYS A 441 -13.91 -12.12 -2.40
C LYS A 441 -13.55 -13.59 -2.24
N LEU A 442 -13.35 -14.03 -1.01
CA LEU A 442 -13.13 -15.44 -0.67
C LEU A 442 -14.44 -16.05 -0.19
N GLU A 443 -15.00 -16.97 -0.96
CA GLU A 443 -16.25 -17.63 -0.60
C GLU A 443 -16.07 -18.59 0.59
N GLU A 444 -17.19 -19.00 1.18
CA GLU A 444 -17.19 -19.98 2.26
C GLU A 444 -16.54 -21.30 1.79
N GLY A 445 -15.52 -21.75 2.52
CA GLY A 445 -14.71 -22.92 2.17
C GLY A 445 -13.54 -22.67 1.22
N ALA A 446 -13.35 -21.44 0.73
CA ALA A 446 -12.13 -21.05 0.00
C ALA A 446 -10.94 -20.93 0.95
N GLN A 447 -9.77 -21.38 0.52
CA GLN A 447 -8.52 -21.27 1.30
C GLN A 447 -7.37 -20.85 0.38
N LEU A 448 -6.85 -19.63 0.58
CA LEU A 448 -5.54 -19.25 0.07
C LEU A 448 -4.48 -19.79 1.02
N ILE A 449 -3.56 -20.60 0.50
CA ILE A 449 -2.60 -21.37 1.29
C ILE A 449 -1.20 -20.92 0.89
N GLY A 450 -0.51 -20.24 1.79
CA GLY A 450 0.81 -19.67 1.55
C GLY A 450 1.88 -20.71 1.23
N SER A 451 2.88 -20.28 0.46
CA SER A 451 4.09 -21.05 0.25
C SER A 451 4.79 -21.32 1.58
N ARG A 452 5.48 -22.46 1.65
CA ARG A 452 6.32 -22.81 2.79
C ARG A 452 7.79 -22.45 2.59
N ASN A 453 8.15 -21.99 1.39
CA ASN A 453 9.52 -21.67 1.03
C ASN A 453 9.75 -20.17 1.21
N ILE A 454 10.72 -19.81 2.05
CA ILE A 454 11.05 -18.41 2.31
C ILE A 454 11.55 -17.66 1.05
N GLU A 455 12.18 -18.38 0.11
CA GLU A 455 12.68 -17.76 -1.12
C GLU A 455 11.55 -17.21 -2.02
N ASP A 456 10.35 -17.79 -1.97
CA ASP A 456 9.19 -17.27 -2.70
C ASP A 456 8.77 -15.88 -2.22
N TYR A 457 9.06 -15.56 -0.95
CA TYR A 457 8.84 -14.25 -0.37
C TYR A 457 10.03 -13.32 -0.60
N ARG A 458 11.27 -13.80 -0.43
CA ARG A 458 12.49 -13.01 -0.66
C ARG A 458 12.61 -12.53 -2.11
N ALA A 459 12.22 -13.36 -3.07
CA ALA A 459 12.28 -13.03 -4.50
C ALA A 459 11.47 -11.78 -4.86
N VAL A 460 10.35 -11.56 -4.19
CA VAL A 460 9.44 -10.43 -4.45
C VAL A 460 9.52 -9.32 -3.39
N PHE A 461 10.21 -9.59 -2.27
CA PHE A 461 10.53 -8.61 -1.23
C PHE A 461 12.04 -8.60 -0.92
N PRO A 462 12.92 -8.23 -1.88
CA PRO A 462 14.37 -8.29 -1.69
C PRO A 462 14.88 -7.35 -0.57
N ASN A 463 14.07 -6.37 -0.17
CA ASN A 463 14.36 -5.40 0.89
C ASN A 463 13.54 -5.62 2.17
N ALA A 464 13.06 -6.86 2.41
CA ALA A 464 12.31 -7.20 3.62
C ALA A 464 13.10 -6.81 4.88
N GLY A 465 12.46 -6.07 5.78
CA GLY A 465 13.08 -5.41 6.93
C GLY A 465 13.01 -3.87 6.87
N ALA A 466 12.64 -3.32 5.71
CA ALA A 466 12.28 -1.91 5.53
C ALA A 466 10.82 -1.61 5.96
N ILE A 467 10.17 -0.61 5.34
CA ILE A 467 8.73 -0.35 5.49
C ILE A 467 7.93 -1.50 4.85
N GLU A 468 8.39 -1.97 3.70
CA GLU A 468 7.85 -3.14 2.99
C GLU A 468 8.47 -4.40 3.58
N THR A 469 7.68 -5.12 4.34
CA THR A 469 8.06 -6.44 4.87
C THR A 469 7.24 -7.51 4.17
N SER A 470 7.78 -8.72 4.09
CA SER A 470 7.14 -9.82 3.36
C SER A 470 5.74 -10.14 3.90
N ALA A 471 4.82 -10.43 2.99
CA ALA A 471 3.46 -10.84 3.29
C ALA A 471 2.90 -11.76 2.21
N LEU A 472 1.93 -12.61 2.57
CA LEU A 472 1.24 -13.47 1.61
C LEU A 472 0.26 -12.69 0.73
N VAL A 473 -0.54 -11.81 1.33
CA VAL A 473 -1.40 -10.87 0.60
C VAL A 473 -0.93 -9.46 0.90
N PHE A 474 -0.49 -8.75 -0.14
CA PHE A 474 0.17 -7.46 -0.02
C PHE A 474 -0.50 -6.37 -0.87
N GLY A 475 -0.42 -5.12 -0.43
CA GLY A 475 -0.80 -3.95 -1.22
C GLY A 475 -0.04 -2.71 -0.76
N LYS A 476 0.43 -1.89 -1.70
CA LYS A 476 1.13 -0.63 -1.42
C LYS A 476 0.61 0.51 -2.29
N GLY A 477 0.29 1.65 -1.69
CA GLY A 477 -0.08 2.86 -2.41
C GLY A 477 -1.37 2.72 -3.22
N ILE A 478 -2.24 1.78 -2.84
CA ILE A 478 -3.49 1.48 -3.55
C ILE A 478 -4.69 2.10 -2.84
N GLU A 479 -5.77 2.35 -3.58
CA GLU A 479 -7.00 2.90 -3.04
C GLU A 479 -8.26 2.11 -3.44
N ASN A 480 -9.30 2.22 -2.62
CA ASN A 480 -10.62 1.60 -2.86
C ASN A 480 -10.53 0.08 -3.04
N VAL A 481 -9.84 -0.58 -2.10
CA VAL A 481 -9.61 -2.03 -2.11
C VAL A 481 -10.45 -2.72 -1.03
N LYS A 482 -11.04 -3.86 -1.38
CA LYS A 482 -11.82 -4.68 -0.44
C LYS A 482 -11.31 -6.12 -0.42
N ILE A 483 -11.22 -6.73 0.76
CA ILE A 483 -10.92 -8.15 0.97
C ILE A 483 -12.08 -8.70 1.79
N ILE A 484 -12.97 -9.49 1.18
CA ILE A 484 -14.25 -9.85 1.79
C ILE A 484 -14.55 -11.35 1.73
N GLY A 485 -15.50 -11.79 2.54
CA GLY A 485 -16.10 -13.12 2.47
C GLY A 485 -15.53 -14.09 3.50
N LYS A 486 -16.11 -15.29 3.60
CA LYS A 486 -15.89 -16.20 4.73
C LYS A 486 -14.75 -17.20 4.52
N GLY A 487 -13.93 -17.04 3.47
CA GLY A 487 -12.79 -17.90 3.24
C GLY A 487 -11.61 -17.62 4.16
N ILE A 488 -10.58 -18.45 4.02
CA ILE A 488 -9.39 -18.47 4.85
C ILE A 488 -8.18 -17.99 4.05
N ILE A 489 -7.34 -17.15 4.65
CA ILE A 489 -5.99 -16.84 4.20
C ILE A 489 -5.02 -17.43 5.23
N ASN A 490 -4.31 -18.50 4.86
CA ASN A 490 -3.47 -19.29 5.74
C ASN A 490 -1.99 -19.12 5.38
N GLY A 491 -1.22 -18.49 6.26
CA GLY A 491 0.20 -18.20 6.04
C GLY A 491 1.15 -19.38 6.20
N ARG A 492 0.70 -20.49 6.82
CA ARG A 492 1.54 -21.67 7.16
C ARG A 492 2.85 -21.33 7.86
N GLY A 493 2.75 -20.45 8.85
CA GLY A 493 3.87 -19.90 9.61
C GLY A 493 4.70 -20.92 10.41
N ASP A 494 4.25 -22.18 10.47
CA ASP A 494 4.94 -23.33 11.05
C ASP A 494 5.95 -23.98 10.09
N ALA A 495 6.09 -23.46 8.86
CA ALA A 495 7.04 -24.01 7.89
C ALA A 495 8.49 -23.97 8.44
N PRO A 496 9.27 -25.05 8.28
CA PRO A 496 10.65 -25.11 8.78
C PRO A 496 11.60 -24.05 8.20
N ASP A 497 11.30 -23.54 7.01
CA ASP A 497 12.11 -22.52 6.33
C ASP A 497 11.89 -21.11 6.91
N PHE A 498 10.86 -20.93 7.73
CA PHE A 498 10.64 -19.69 8.45
C PHE A 498 11.41 -19.72 9.77
N ASP A 499 12.06 -18.61 10.10
CA ASP A 499 12.76 -18.48 11.38
C ASP A 499 11.79 -18.70 12.56
N PHE A 500 12.34 -19.19 13.68
CA PHE A 500 11.60 -19.31 14.94
C PHE A 500 12.32 -18.50 16.03
N GLY A 501 11.56 -17.65 16.71
CA GLY A 501 12.05 -16.87 17.84
C GLY A 501 11.67 -15.40 17.73
N ASN A 502 12.04 -14.63 18.75
CA ASN A 502 11.63 -13.23 18.89
C ASN A 502 12.45 -12.23 18.04
N GLY A 503 13.29 -12.74 17.13
CA GLY A 503 14.15 -11.92 16.27
C GLY A 503 13.39 -11.27 15.11
N LYS A 504 13.83 -10.07 14.69
CA LYS A 504 13.37 -9.42 13.46
C LYS A 504 14.04 -10.09 12.25
N GLY A 505 13.45 -11.19 11.81
CA GLY A 505 13.78 -11.84 10.53
C GLY A 505 12.89 -11.32 9.39
N ASP A 506 13.00 -11.97 8.25
CA ASP A 506 12.20 -11.75 7.03
C ASP A 506 10.92 -12.60 6.99
N ARG A 507 10.44 -13.02 8.17
CA ARG A 507 9.26 -13.88 8.35
C ARG A 507 8.01 -13.19 7.77
N PRO A 508 7.26 -13.87 6.88
CA PRO A 508 6.13 -13.26 6.21
C PRO A 508 4.92 -13.09 7.11
N LYS A 509 4.20 -12.00 6.89
CA LYS A 509 2.85 -11.75 7.43
C LYS A 509 1.78 -12.45 6.59
N VAL A 510 0.56 -12.55 7.12
CA VAL A 510 -0.58 -13.02 6.31
C VAL A 510 -1.11 -11.90 5.42
N LEU A 511 -1.42 -10.74 6.02
CA LEU A 511 -1.96 -9.57 5.33
C LEU A 511 -1.15 -8.33 5.69
N HIS A 512 -0.68 -7.59 4.67
CA HIS A 512 0.03 -6.34 4.90
C HIS A 512 -0.34 -5.28 3.86
N LEU A 513 -0.89 -4.16 4.33
CA LEU A 513 -1.28 -3.02 3.48
C LEU A 513 -0.50 -1.79 3.91
N VAL A 514 0.14 -1.13 2.96
CA VAL A 514 1.08 -0.02 3.18
C VAL A 514 0.62 1.20 2.39
N GLU A 515 0.51 2.36 3.03
CA GLU A 515 0.17 3.63 2.36
C GLU A 515 -1.14 3.57 1.55
N CYS A 516 -2.12 2.79 2.01
CA CYS A 516 -3.37 2.56 1.29
C CYS A 516 -4.49 3.50 1.74
N LYS A 517 -5.49 3.71 0.88
CA LYS A 517 -6.66 4.55 1.18
C LYS A 517 -7.98 3.82 0.94
N ASN A 518 -8.98 4.04 1.80
CA ASN A 518 -10.31 3.43 1.68
C ASN A 518 -10.25 1.90 1.57
N VAL A 519 -9.72 1.25 2.62
CA VAL A 519 -9.55 -0.20 2.72
C VAL A 519 -10.72 -0.82 3.48
N VAL A 520 -11.25 -1.94 2.99
CA VAL A 520 -12.22 -2.78 3.71
C VAL A 520 -11.72 -4.21 3.81
N VAL A 521 -11.71 -4.77 5.02
CA VAL A 521 -11.47 -6.20 5.28
C VAL A 521 -12.67 -6.75 6.05
N GLU A 522 -13.44 -7.67 5.45
CA GLU A 522 -14.73 -8.10 5.99
C GLU A 522 -14.90 -9.63 5.96
N ASP A 523 -15.27 -10.22 7.10
CA ASP A 523 -15.64 -11.63 7.30
C ASP A 523 -14.58 -12.72 7.02
N VAL A 524 -13.39 -12.35 6.53
CA VAL A 524 -12.31 -13.31 6.24
C VAL A 524 -11.68 -13.88 7.51
N THR A 525 -11.13 -15.09 7.40
CA THR A 525 -10.33 -15.70 8.47
C THR A 525 -8.84 -15.66 8.09
N LEU A 526 -8.00 -15.11 8.96
CA LEU A 526 -6.54 -15.05 8.80
C LEU A 526 -5.90 -16.07 9.74
N GLN A 527 -5.03 -16.94 9.22
CA GLN A 527 -4.48 -18.04 10.00
C GLN A 527 -2.98 -18.23 9.87
N ASN A 528 -2.38 -18.75 10.93
CA ASN A 528 -1.04 -19.33 10.96
C ASN A 528 0.01 -18.40 10.34
N SER A 529 0.19 -17.21 10.91
CA SER A 529 1.23 -16.29 10.43
C SER A 529 2.63 -16.75 10.85
N ALA A 530 3.66 -16.47 10.05
CA ALA A 530 5.05 -16.65 10.47
C ALA A 530 5.56 -15.50 11.35
N PHE A 531 4.86 -14.35 11.29
CA PHE A 531 5.14 -13.12 12.04
C PHE A 531 3.82 -12.46 12.44
N TRP A 532 3.71 -11.13 12.36
CA TRP A 532 2.45 -10.40 12.55
C TRP A 532 1.36 -10.89 11.58
N THR A 533 0.11 -10.94 12.01
CA THR A 533 -0.95 -11.53 11.18
C THR A 533 -1.52 -10.53 10.18
N ALA A 534 -2.09 -9.42 10.64
CA ALA A 534 -2.64 -8.37 9.79
C ALA A 534 -2.04 -7.01 10.15
N HIS A 535 -1.36 -6.35 9.20
CA HIS A 535 -0.69 -5.08 9.46
C HIS A 535 -1.07 -3.99 8.47
N PHE A 536 -1.67 -2.92 9.00
CA PHE A 536 -2.09 -1.74 8.25
C PHE A 536 -1.17 -0.56 8.58
N LEU A 537 -0.28 -0.26 7.65
CA LEU A 537 0.79 0.72 7.83
C LEU A 537 0.54 1.97 6.99
N MET A 538 0.52 3.13 7.62
CA MET A 538 0.30 4.44 6.99
C MET A 538 -0.96 4.55 6.14
N CYS A 539 -2.01 3.79 6.47
CA CYS A 539 -3.26 3.83 5.74
C CYS A 539 -4.17 4.96 6.25
N ASP A 540 -5.10 5.39 5.39
CA ASP A 540 -6.13 6.38 5.70
C ASP A 540 -7.53 5.85 5.31
N GLY A 541 -8.38 5.63 6.31
CA GLY A 541 -9.72 5.06 6.09
C GLY A 541 -9.65 3.53 5.97
N VAL A 542 -9.55 2.84 7.11
CA VAL A 542 -9.51 1.37 7.18
C VAL A 542 -10.72 0.86 7.94
N LYS A 543 -11.44 -0.10 7.36
CA LYS A 543 -12.58 -0.79 8.00
C LYS A 543 -12.30 -2.27 8.11
N ILE A 544 -12.35 -2.81 9.32
CA ILE A 544 -12.13 -4.22 9.61
C ILE A 544 -13.37 -4.74 10.33
N LYS A 545 -14.08 -5.69 9.73
CA LYS A 545 -15.38 -6.13 10.23
C LYS A 545 -15.52 -7.65 10.17
N GLY A 546 -15.96 -8.28 11.26
CA GLY A 546 -16.26 -9.72 11.23
C GLY A 546 -15.03 -10.61 11.02
N VAL A 547 -13.83 -10.03 11.01
CA VAL A 547 -12.58 -10.75 10.72
C VAL A 547 -12.26 -11.70 11.87
N LYS A 548 -11.82 -12.90 11.50
CA LYS A 548 -11.33 -13.90 12.44
C LYS A 548 -9.83 -14.03 12.33
N VAL A 549 -9.13 -14.08 13.46
CA VAL A 549 -7.70 -14.38 13.51
C VAL A 549 -7.47 -15.63 14.34
N TYR A 550 -6.68 -16.57 13.83
CA TYR A 550 -6.20 -17.72 14.58
C TYR A 550 -4.72 -17.98 14.26
N SER A 551 -3.81 -17.61 15.17
CA SER A 551 -2.37 -17.53 14.88
C SER A 551 -1.53 -17.91 16.10
N HIS A 552 -1.13 -19.19 16.16
CA HIS A 552 -0.33 -19.79 17.25
C HIS A 552 0.86 -20.61 16.74
N THR A 553 1.29 -20.33 15.51
CA THR A 553 2.26 -21.18 14.78
C THR A 553 3.70 -20.67 14.87
N ASN A 554 3.90 -19.40 15.23
CA ASN A 554 5.22 -18.81 15.38
C ASN A 554 5.23 -17.69 16.43
N TRP A 555 6.42 -17.19 16.76
CA TRP A 555 6.60 -16.03 17.64
C TRP A 555 6.12 -14.75 16.95
N ASN A 556 5.71 -13.74 17.72
CA ASN A 556 5.22 -12.46 17.19
C ASN A 556 3.96 -12.63 16.34
N ASN A 557 3.09 -13.58 16.68
CA ASN A 557 1.78 -13.69 16.08
C ASN A 557 0.82 -12.70 16.76
N ASP A 558 1.04 -11.41 16.51
CA ASP A 558 0.09 -10.35 16.82
C ASP A 558 -1.19 -10.59 15.98
N GLY A 559 -2.35 -10.22 16.52
CA GLY A 559 -3.63 -10.35 15.84
C GLY A 559 -3.83 -9.31 14.75
N ILE A 560 -4.03 -8.05 15.14
CA ILE A 560 -4.21 -6.91 14.23
C ILE A 560 -3.31 -5.75 14.67
N ASP A 561 -2.41 -5.34 13.78
CA ASP A 561 -1.50 -4.20 13.95
C ASP A 561 -1.96 -2.98 13.15
N ILE A 562 -2.14 -1.85 13.85
CA ILE A 562 -2.57 -0.57 13.29
C ILE A 562 -1.48 0.49 13.46
N ASP A 563 -0.89 0.91 12.34
CA ASP A 563 -0.06 2.11 12.20
C ASP A 563 -0.73 3.10 11.24
N SER A 564 -2.01 3.36 11.43
CA SER A 564 -2.87 4.07 10.46
C SER A 564 -3.86 5.03 11.15
N LYS A 565 -4.56 5.86 10.38
CA LYS A 565 -5.57 6.81 10.88
C LYS A 565 -6.94 6.57 10.24
N ASN A 566 -7.99 7.06 10.92
CA ASN A 566 -9.38 6.89 10.53
C ASN A 566 -9.74 5.40 10.37
N VAL A 567 -9.67 4.67 11.49
CA VAL A 567 -9.81 3.20 11.51
C VAL A 567 -11.05 2.78 12.31
N GLU A 568 -11.84 1.88 11.74
CA GLU A 568 -12.99 1.24 12.38
C GLU A 568 -12.76 -0.28 12.44
N ILE A 569 -12.75 -0.88 13.64
CA ILE A 569 -12.67 -2.33 13.85
C ILE A 569 -13.94 -2.76 14.59
N GLU A 570 -14.72 -3.67 14.02
CA GLU A 570 -15.95 -4.13 14.64
C GLU A 570 -16.22 -5.64 14.48
N ASN A 571 -16.86 -6.25 15.47
CA ASN A 571 -17.37 -7.62 15.38
C ASN A 571 -16.29 -8.68 15.07
N CYS A 572 -15.03 -8.45 15.46
CA CYS A 572 -13.92 -9.36 15.15
C CYS A 572 -13.70 -10.37 16.28
N ASP A 573 -13.17 -11.54 15.93
CA ASP A 573 -12.82 -12.63 16.85
C ASP A 573 -11.35 -13.00 16.67
N ILE A 574 -10.52 -12.65 17.66
CA ILE A 574 -9.06 -12.74 17.56
C ILE A 574 -8.59 -13.78 18.55
N ASP A 575 -7.79 -14.74 18.09
CA ASP A 575 -7.11 -15.74 18.91
C ASP A 575 -5.65 -15.87 18.45
N CYS A 576 -4.71 -15.39 19.28
CA CYS A 576 -3.32 -15.24 18.85
C CYS A 576 -2.31 -15.37 20.00
N ASP A 577 -1.03 -15.63 19.67
CA ASP A 577 0.02 -15.81 20.69
C ASP A 577 0.65 -14.51 21.20
N ASP A 578 0.61 -13.43 20.42
CA ASP A 578 1.15 -12.12 20.81
C ASP A 578 0.02 -11.09 20.98
N ASP A 579 0.31 -9.80 20.92
CA ASP A 579 -0.69 -8.74 21.15
C ASP A 579 -1.97 -8.92 20.28
N GLY A 580 -3.15 -8.78 20.89
CA GLY A 580 -4.44 -8.99 20.24
C GLY A 580 -4.76 -7.92 19.19
N ILE A 581 -5.06 -6.70 19.65
CA ILE A 581 -5.14 -5.51 18.79
C ILE A 581 -4.08 -4.53 19.26
N CYS A 582 -3.08 -4.30 18.42
CA CYS A 582 -1.90 -3.51 18.72
C CYS A 582 -1.82 -2.26 17.85
N MET A 583 -1.63 -1.11 18.48
CA MET A 583 -1.38 0.16 17.79
C MET A 583 0.08 0.53 17.87
N LYS A 584 0.68 0.86 16.73
CA LYS A 584 2.08 1.28 16.61
C LYS A 584 2.17 2.56 15.77
N SER A 585 3.20 3.39 15.98
CA SER A 585 3.31 4.72 15.36
C SER A 585 4.78 5.15 15.15
N ASP A 586 5.65 4.21 14.76
CA ASP A 586 7.10 4.46 14.68
C ASP A 586 7.59 5.01 13.35
N ARG A 587 6.69 5.14 12.37
CA ARG A 587 7.03 5.50 10.99
C ARG A 587 6.62 6.92 10.59
N GLY A 588 6.40 7.80 11.56
CA GLY A 588 6.14 9.23 11.30
C GLY A 588 4.67 9.58 11.09
N ILE A 589 3.75 8.63 11.28
CA ILE A 589 2.31 8.86 11.27
C ILE A 589 1.75 8.84 12.68
N MET A 590 0.88 9.80 13.00
CA MET A 590 0.05 9.76 14.20
C MET A 590 -1.07 8.74 13.97
N VAL A 591 -1.20 7.76 14.85
CA VAL A 591 -2.39 6.90 14.87
C VAL A 591 -3.51 7.71 15.50
N GLU A 592 -4.48 8.12 14.70
CA GLU A 592 -5.57 8.97 15.17
C GLU A 592 -6.94 8.58 14.63
N ASN A 593 -7.97 8.83 15.45
CA ASN A 593 -9.36 8.53 15.16
C ASN A 593 -9.57 7.04 14.89
N VAL A 594 -9.33 6.22 15.92
CA VAL A 594 -9.54 4.76 15.85
C VAL A 594 -10.66 4.36 16.79
N THR A 595 -11.61 3.58 16.28
CA THR A 595 -12.68 2.97 17.08
C THR A 595 -12.63 1.46 16.93
N VAL A 596 -12.62 0.77 18.06
CA VAL A 596 -12.73 -0.70 18.15
C VAL A 596 -13.98 -1.03 18.96
N LYS A 597 -14.88 -1.86 18.43
CA LYS A 597 -16.11 -2.22 19.14
C LYS A 597 -16.56 -3.66 18.94
N ASN A 598 -17.19 -4.23 19.96
CA ASN A 598 -17.82 -5.55 19.88
C ASN A 598 -16.86 -6.65 19.40
N CYS A 599 -15.62 -6.64 19.88
CA CYS A 599 -14.61 -7.65 19.52
C CYS A 599 -14.37 -8.63 20.67
N THR A 600 -14.12 -9.89 20.34
CA THR A 600 -13.58 -10.87 21.30
C THR A 600 -12.08 -11.03 21.03
N ILE A 601 -11.26 -10.86 22.06
CA ILE A 601 -9.80 -10.84 21.95
C ILE A 601 -9.23 -11.89 22.90
N ARG A 602 -8.64 -12.93 22.32
CA ARG A 602 -7.94 -14.01 23.01
C ARG A 602 -6.47 -13.95 22.68
N THR A 603 -5.63 -13.85 23.71
CA THR A 603 -4.19 -13.66 23.54
C THR A 603 -3.39 -14.20 24.71
N ASN A 604 -2.12 -14.57 24.46
CA ASN A 604 -1.15 -14.85 25.53
C ASN A 604 -0.32 -13.64 25.96
N CYS A 605 -0.53 -12.48 25.34
CA CYS A 605 0.22 -11.24 25.57
C CYS A 605 -0.73 -10.12 26.03
N ASN A 606 -0.83 -9.00 25.31
CA ASN A 606 -1.72 -7.90 25.67
C ASN A 606 -2.94 -7.84 24.74
N ALA A 607 -4.15 -7.79 25.30
CA ALA A 607 -5.37 -7.82 24.48
C ALA A 607 -5.63 -6.48 23.78
N ILE A 608 -5.65 -5.38 24.55
CA ILE A 608 -5.75 -4.01 24.04
C ILE A 608 -4.40 -3.34 24.25
N LYS A 609 -3.67 -3.07 23.17
CA LYS A 609 -2.31 -2.54 23.23
C LYS A 609 -2.12 -1.26 22.43
N LEU A 610 -1.61 -0.23 23.07
CA LEU A 610 -0.99 0.94 22.42
C LEU A 610 0.49 0.95 22.76
N GLY A 611 1.36 0.91 21.75
CA GLY A 611 2.81 0.77 21.91
C GLY A 611 3.30 -0.67 21.68
N THR A 612 4.57 -1.01 21.87
CA THR A 612 5.65 -0.15 22.38
C THR A 612 6.24 0.79 21.32
N ALA A 613 6.04 0.51 20.03
CA ALA A 613 6.48 1.36 18.93
C ALA A 613 5.56 2.59 18.86
N GLY A 614 5.93 3.68 19.56
CA GLY A 614 5.07 4.84 19.78
C GLY A 614 5.77 6.19 19.55
N LYS A 615 6.74 6.31 18.64
CA LYS A 615 7.53 7.54 18.46
C LYS A 615 6.70 8.77 18.09
N THR A 616 5.68 8.62 17.24
CA THR A 616 4.81 9.73 16.84
C THR A 616 3.64 9.93 17.81
N GLY A 617 2.91 8.87 18.11
CA GLY A 617 1.85 8.88 19.12
C GLY A 617 0.52 8.32 18.66
N PHE A 618 -0.42 8.35 19.61
CA PHE A 618 -1.80 7.87 19.53
C PHE A 618 -2.74 8.97 20.00
N ARG A 619 -3.81 9.27 19.24
CA ARG A 619 -4.80 10.28 19.61
C ARG A 619 -6.22 9.86 19.28
N ASN A 620 -7.19 10.20 20.13
CA ASN A 620 -8.62 9.94 19.88
C ASN A 620 -8.88 8.45 19.59
N ILE A 621 -8.58 7.61 20.57
CA ILE A 621 -8.73 6.16 20.46
C ILE A 621 -9.89 5.70 21.33
N THR A 622 -10.79 4.90 20.78
CA THR A 622 -11.95 4.37 21.49
C THR A 622 -12.00 2.85 21.41
N TYR A 623 -12.18 2.18 22.55
CA TYR A 623 -12.55 0.77 22.65
C TYR A 623 -13.88 0.65 23.40
N THR A 624 -14.82 -0.13 22.90
CA THR A 624 -16.09 -0.37 23.59
C THR A 624 -16.68 -1.76 23.34
N ASP A 625 -17.38 -2.31 24.33
CA ASP A 625 -18.14 -3.56 24.21
C ASP A 625 -17.26 -4.79 23.84
N CYS A 626 -16.01 -4.84 24.29
CA CYS A 626 -15.09 -5.94 23.98
C CYS A 626 -14.98 -6.97 25.12
N VAL A 627 -14.68 -8.21 24.73
CA VAL A 627 -14.42 -9.32 25.65
C VAL A 627 -12.96 -9.75 25.51
N VAL A 628 -12.28 -9.93 26.65
CA VAL A 628 -10.90 -10.40 26.74
C VAL A 628 -10.88 -11.76 27.44
N GLU A 629 -10.27 -12.76 26.80
CA GLU A 629 -10.10 -14.10 27.36
C GLU A 629 -8.68 -14.61 27.09
N ARG A 630 -8.30 -15.72 27.71
CA ARG A 630 -7.08 -16.44 27.34
C ARG A 630 -7.17 -17.01 25.92
N ALA A 631 -6.02 -17.05 25.24
CA ALA A 631 -5.85 -17.76 23.98
C ALA A 631 -6.26 -19.24 24.08
N SER A 632 -6.65 -19.83 22.95
CA SER A 632 -6.95 -21.28 22.90
C SER A 632 -5.70 -22.15 23.03
N GLU A 633 -4.54 -21.63 22.64
CA GLU A 633 -3.25 -22.30 22.70
C GLU A 633 -2.18 -21.37 23.29
N ASP A 634 -1.11 -21.94 23.84
CA ASP A 634 0.08 -21.21 24.30
C ASP A 634 1.33 -22.07 24.02
N ASN A 635 1.79 -22.01 22.77
CA ASN A 635 2.87 -22.85 22.28
C ASN A 635 4.26 -22.27 22.64
N PHE A 636 4.37 -20.96 22.83
CA PHE A 636 5.66 -20.26 22.98
C PHE A 636 5.84 -19.52 24.31
N ARG A 637 4.80 -18.88 24.85
CA ARG A 637 4.95 -17.95 25.98
C ARG A 637 4.97 -18.68 27.31
N LYS A 638 4.07 -19.65 27.50
CA LYS A 638 3.92 -20.55 28.65
C LYS A 638 4.20 -19.85 29.97
N HIS A 639 3.53 -18.71 30.18
CA HIS A 639 3.82 -17.82 31.30
C HIS A 639 3.68 -18.49 32.66
N TYR A 640 2.81 -19.50 32.76
CA TYR A 640 2.59 -20.34 33.93
C TYR A 640 3.77 -21.28 34.26
N GLU A 641 4.63 -21.62 33.29
CA GLU A 641 5.82 -22.48 33.50
C GLU A 641 7.10 -21.67 33.75
N ASN A 642 7.07 -20.35 33.51
CA ASN A 642 8.27 -19.53 33.46
C ASN A 642 8.76 -19.13 34.87
N SER A 643 9.95 -19.60 35.26
CA SER A 643 10.58 -19.25 36.54
C SER A 643 10.82 -17.75 36.72
N LYS A 644 10.93 -16.98 35.62
CA LYS A 644 11.07 -15.52 35.65
C LYS A 644 9.82 -14.78 36.12
N LEU A 645 8.63 -15.38 35.98
CA LEU A 645 7.35 -14.82 36.43
C LEU A 645 6.85 -15.44 37.74
N SER A 646 7.69 -16.22 38.42
CA SER A 646 7.34 -16.83 39.72
C SER A 646 6.88 -15.80 40.76
N PHE A 647 7.42 -14.58 40.70
CA PHE A 647 7.01 -13.48 41.57
C PHE A 647 5.55 -13.05 41.33
N CYS A 648 4.97 -13.26 40.14
CA CYS A 648 3.60 -12.89 39.82
C CYS A 648 2.55 -13.78 40.51
N GLY A 649 2.94 -14.93 41.06
CA GLY A 649 2.02 -15.86 41.74
C GLY A 649 0.85 -16.29 40.85
N ILE A 650 1.12 -16.63 39.59
CA ILE A 650 0.08 -17.04 38.63
C ILE A 650 -0.60 -18.31 39.15
N THR A 651 -1.91 -18.24 39.34
CA THR A 651 -2.75 -19.29 39.95
C THR A 651 -3.32 -20.27 38.93
N LEU A 652 -3.26 -19.92 37.65
CA LEU A 652 -3.76 -20.73 36.56
C LEU A 652 -2.64 -21.59 35.95
N GLN A 653 -2.95 -22.85 35.65
CA GLN A 653 -2.09 -23.75 34.88
C GLN A 653 -2.66 -23.82 33.45
N GLY A 654 -1.99 -23.17 32.49
CA GLY A 654 -2.44 -23.03 31.10
C GLY A 654 -2.41 -21.58 30.60
N PRO A 655 -2.91 -21.34 29.36
CA PRO A 655 -2.93 -20.02 28.73
C PRO A 655 -3.57 -18.94 29.61
N SER A 656 -3.02 -17.73 29.54
CA SER A 656 -3.46 -16.55 30.27
C SER A 656 -3.01 -15.28 29.54
N VAL A 657 -3.70 -14.16 29.81
CA VAL A 657 -3.38 -12.86 29.20
C VAL A 657 -2.41 -12.10 30.11
N ILE A 658 -1.34 -11.50 29.61
CA ILE A 658 -0.46 -10.64 30.43
C ILE A 658 -1.22 -9.40 30.89
N SER A 659 -1.72 -8.59 29.95
CA SER A 659 -2.46 -7.38 30.28
C SER A 659 -3.77 -7.31 29.49
N GLY A 660 -4.88 -7.07 30.18
CA GLY A 660 -6.16 -6.80 29.51
C GLY A 660 -6.10 -5.50 28.72
N ILE A 661 -5.69 -4.42 29.38
CA ILE A 661 -5.42 -3.11 28.80
C ILE A 661 -3.97 -2.72 29.08
N ALA A 662 -3.20 -2.45 28.03
CA ALA A 662 -1.83 -1.95 28.10
C ALA A 662 -1.69 -0.68 27.25
N LEU A 663 -1.55 0.47 27.92
CA LEU A 663 -1.38 1.78 27.29
C LEU A 663 0.03 2.30 27.57
N GLU A 664 0.88 2.28 26.54
CA GLU A 664 2.32 2.46 26.74
C GLU A 664 2.88 3.53 25.82
N SER A 665 3.27 4.65 26.44
CA SER A 665 3.92 5.76 25.76
C SER A 665 5.34 5.87 26.29
N VAL A 666 6.28 5.22 25.60
CA VAL A 666 7.66 5.06 26.08
C VAL A 666 8.74 5.48 25.08
N ASN A 667 8.36 5.91 23.87
CA ASN A 667 9.28 6.21 22.77
C ASN A 667 9.38 7.69 22.38
N GLY A 668 8.94 8.60 23.26
CA GLY A 668 8.99 10.05 23.06
C GLY A 668 7.79 10.64 22.33
N GLY A 669 6.83 9.81 21.91
CA GLY A 669 5.56 10.25 21.35
C GLY A 669 4.53 10.64 22.40
N ILE A 670 3.32 10.92 21.93
CA ILE A 670 2.17 11.34 22.76
C ILE A 670 1.06 10.30 22.71
N LEU A 671 0.48 9.96 23.87
CA LEU A 671 -0.78 9.24 23.99
C LEU A 671 -1.79 10.20 24.63
N ASP A 672 -2.82 10.59 23.88
CA ASP A 672 -3.75 11.66 24.27
C ASP A 672 -5.17 11.38 23.81
N GLY A 673 -6.12 11.29 24.76
CA GLY A 673 -7.53 11.10 24.44
C GLY A 673 -7.85 9.64 24.12
N VAL A 674 -7.75 8.77 25.13
CA VAL A 674 -8.10 7.35 25.02
C VAL A 674 -9.32 7.06 25.88
N ASN A 675 -10.37 6.51 25.28
CA ASN A 675 -11.61 6.14 25.96
C ASN A 675 -11.84 4.63 25.82
N ILE A 676 -11.91 3.91 26.94
CA ILE A 676 -12.16 2.48 26.96
C ILE A 676 -13.39 2.25 27.84
N SER A 677 -14.39 1.52 27.33
CA SER A 677 -15.65 1.29 28.04
C SER A 677 -16.19 -0.12 27.84
N ASN A 678 -17.01 -0.61 28.77
CA ASN A 678 -17.78 -1.85 28.62
C ASN A 678 -16.89 -3.06 28.28
N ILE A 679 -15.83 -3.29 29.06
CA ILE A 679 -14.89 -4.39 28.82
C ILE A 679 -15.09 -5.50 29.84
N GLN A 680 -15.21 -6.74 29.36
CA GLN A 680 -15.22 -7.93 30.22
C GLN A 680 -13.92 -8.69 30.03
N MET A 681 -13.25 -9.06 31.11
CA MET A 681 -11.96 -9.73 31.06
C MET A 681 -11.94 -10.96 31.96
N LYS A 682 -11.33 -12.04 31.48
CA LYS A 682 -11.14 -13.26 32.25
C LYS A 682 -9.73 -13.82 32.04
N ASP A 683 -9.18 -14.39 33.10
CA ASP A 683 -7.89 -15.08 33.11
C ASP A 683 -6.69 -14.16 32.74
N VAL A 684 -6.74 -12.91 33.19
CA VAL A 684 -5.68 -11.89 32.95
C VAL A 684 -4.68 -11.82 34.10
N HIS A 685 -3.41 -11.48 33.88
CA HIS A 685 -2.46 -11.24 34.98
C HIS A 685 -2.71 -9.86 35.59
N THR A 686 -2.73 -8.84 34.73
CA THR A 686 -2.92 -7.43 35.07
C THR A 686 -4.12 -6.91 34.28
N ALA A 687 -5.14 -6.36 34.93
CA ALA A 687 -6.31 -5.86 34.20
C ALA A 687 -6.00 -4.56 33.43
N ILE A 688 -5.39 -3.58 34.10
CA ILE A 688 -5.10 -2.25 33.54
C ILE A 688 -3.64 -1.87 33.82
N PHE A 689 -2.89 -1.58 32.76
CA PHE A 689 -1.50 -1.14 32.84
C PHE A 689 -1.28 0.10 31.97
N LEU A 690 -0.98 1.24 32.61
CA LEU A 690 -0.57 2.48 31.96
C LEU A 690 0.89 2.73 32.28
N ARG A 691 1.71 2.91 31.24
CA ARG A 691 3.15 3.12 31.39
C ARG A 691 3.64 4.30 30.57
N LEU A 692 4.26 5.26 31.26
CA LEU A 692 5.08 6.29 30.63
C LEU A 692 6.55 5.91 30.77
N GLY A 693 7.37 6.23 29.76
CA GLY A 693 8.82 6.02 29.83
C GLY A 693 9.60 6.80 28.78
N LYS A 694 10.91 6.57 28.77
CA LYS A 694 11.84 7.11 27.77
C LYS A 694 12.88 6.04 27.45
N ARG A 695 12.54 5.13 26.52
CA ARG A 695 13.46 4.09 26.04
C ARG A 695 14.66 4.68 25.33
N GLU A 696 15.76 3.93 25.32
CA GLU A 696 16.98 4.29 24.60
C GLU A 696 16.67 4.64 23.14
N GLY A 697 17.25 5.75 22.65
CA GLY A 697 16.99 6.28 21.32
C GLY A 697 15.74 7.17 21.18
N SER A 698 14.97 7.39 22.24
CA SER A 698 13.84 8.33 22.23
C SER A 698 14.32 9.78 22.32
N ALA A 699 13.86 10.64 21.39
CA ALA A 699 14.29 12.04 21.30
C ALA A 699 13.92 12.87 22.55
N GLN A 700 12.80 12.53 23.20
CA GLN A 700 12.27 13.25 24.35
C GLN A 700 11.54 12.30 25.31
N MET A 701 11.18 12.80 26.49
CA MET A 701 10.25 12.09 27.39
C MET A 701 8.89 11.98 26.70
N SER A 702 8.26 10.81 26.82
CA SER A 702 6.93 10.60 26.23
C SER A 702 5.86 11.40 26.99
N GLN A 703 4.68 11.51 26.41
CA GLN A 703 3.48 12.05 27.06
C GLN A 703 2.38 11.00 27.09
N LEU A 704 1.62 10.94 28.20
CA LEU A 704 0.45 10.08 28.36
C LEU A 704 -0.57 10.86 29.18
N LYS A 705 -1.70 11.22 28.57
CA LYS A 705 -2.72 12.02 29.22
C LYS A 705 -4.13 11.79 28.68
N ASN A 706 -5.14 12.29 29.40
CA ASN A 706 -6.54 12.28 28.99
C ASN A 706 -7.03 10.85 28.68
N VAL A 707 -6.98 9.99 29.70
CA VAL A 707 -7.42 8.59 29.59
C VAL A 707 -8.66 8.38 30.44
N THR A 708 -9.72 7.82 29.86
CA THR A 708 -10.91 7.36 30.58
C THR A 708 -11.09 5.87 30.37
N ILE A 709 -11.15 5.10 31.45
CA ILE A 709 -11.47 3.67 31.44
C ILE A 709 -12.70 3.48 32.31
N SER A 710 -13.78 2.95 31.74
CA SER A 710 -15.07 2.83 32.44
C SER A 710 -15.80 1.51 32.22
N ASN A 711 -16.68 1.13 33.15
CA ASN A 711 -17.50 -0.07 33.05
C ASN A 711 -16.69 -1.33 32.67
N VAL A 712 -15.70 -1.67 33.49
CA VAL A 712 -14.81 -2.82 33.28
C VAL A 712 -15.06 -3.87 34.35
N THR A 713 -15.24 -5.13 33.96
CA THR A 713 -15.25 -6.27 34.88
C THR A 713 -14.10 -7.20 34.52
N ALA A 714 -13.22 -7.53 35.48
CA ALA A 714 -12.06 -8.37 35.23
C ALA A 714 -11.89 -9.48 36.27
N THR A 715 -11.45 -10.66 35.84
CA THR A 715 -10.95 -11.72 36.73
C THR A 715 -9.47 -11.94 36.47
N CYS A 716 -8.65 -11.61 37.46
CA CYS A 716 -7.21 -11.78 37.42
C CYS A 716 -6.77 -13.13 37.98
N VAL A 717 -5.68 -13.68 37.44
CA VAL A 717 -5.07 -14.94 37.89
C VAL A 717 -3.68 -14.75 38.49
N SER A 718 -3.18 -13.51 38.56
CA SER A 718 -1.90 -13.18 39.17
C SER A 718 -2.07 -12.19 40.33
N LYS A 719 -1.06 -12.09 41.19
CA LYS A 719 -1.01 -11.06 42.24
C LYS A 719 -0.46 -9.71 41.75
N VAL A 720 -0.10 -9.56 40.48
CA VAL A 720 0.32 -8.27 39.90
C VAL A 720 -0.89 -7.34 39.83
N ALA A 721 -0.79 -6.19 40.49
CA ALA A 721 -1.87 -5.21 40.54
C ALA A 721 -2.00 -4.43 39.22
N SER A 722 -3.17 -3.83 39.00
CA SER A 722 -3.31 -2.77 37.99
C SER A 722 -2.41 -1.59 38.34
N ALA A 723 -1.94 -0.85 37.34
CA ALA A 723 -0.97 0.21 37.59
C ALA A 723 -1.06 1.40 36.62
N ILE A 724 -0.76 2.59 37.14
CA ILE A 724 -0.60 3.84 36.40
C ILE A 724 0.77 4.39 36.79
N VAL A 725 1.77 4.14 35.95
CA VAL A 725 3.18 4.29 36.35
C VAL A 725 3.93 5.22 35.40
N GLY A 726 4.11 6.46 35.83
CA GLY A 726 5.05 7.41 35.23
C GLY A 726 6.51 7.12 35.59
N VAL A 727 7.38 8.11 35.35
CA VAL A 727 8.82 8.05 35.68
C VAL A 727 9.30 9.39 36.23
N PRO A 728 10.43 9.46 36.93
CA PRO A 728 11.03 10.74 37.29
C PRO A 728 11.20 11.65 36.05
N GLY A 729 10.61 12.84 36.10
CA GLY A 729 10.59 13.79 34.98
C GLY A 729 9.52 13.53 33.90
N GLY A 730 8.69 12.49 34.05
CA GLY A 730 7.57 12.17 33.16
C GLY A 730 6.32 11.80 33.95
N ILE A 731 5.30 12.66 33.89
CA ILE A 731 4.05 12.50 34.63
C ILE A 731 2.95 11.97 33.70
N ILE A 732 2.16 11.01 34.19
CA ILE A 732 0.88 10.61 33.56
C ILE A 732 -0.21 11.57 34.08
N ASP A 733 -0.98 12.19 33.19
CA ASP A 733 -1.89 13.29 33.56
C ASP A 733 -3.34 13.06 33.16
N ASN A 734 -4.30 13.45 34.00
CA ASN A 734 -5.74 13.37 33.74
C ASN A 734 -6.21 11.96 33.34
N VAL A 735 -6.31 11.08 34.35
CA VAL A 735 -6.80 9.70 34.19
C VAL A 735 -8.05 9.49 35.03
N LEU A 736 -9.14 9.04 34.40
CA LEU A 736 -10.37 8.64 35.07
C LEU A 736 -10.59 7.13 34.95
N ILE A 737 -10.68 6.45 36.10
CA ILE A 737 -11.09 5.04 36.20
C ILE A 737 -12.46 5.00 36.87
N LYS A 738 -13.49 4.52 36.18
CA LYS A 738 -14.88 4.63 36.63
C LYS A 738 -15.67 3.32 36.50
N ASP A 739 -16.48 2.96 37.48
CA ASP A 739 -17.37 1.78 37.41
C ASP A 739 -16.58 0.50 37.06
N VAL A 740 -15.50 0.23 37.80
CA VAL A 740 -14.60 -0.91 37.54
C VAL A 740 -14.70 -1.94 38.66
N GLU A 741 -14.81 -3.22 38.32
CA GLU A 741 -14.80 -4.33 39.26
C GLU A 741 -13.73 -5.37 38.89
N ILE A 742 -12.79 -5.64 39.80
CA ILE A 742 -11.68 -6.56 39.55
C ILE A 742 -11.65 -7.65 40.63
N THR A 743 -11.79 -8.91 40.22
CA THR A 743 -11.60 -10.07 41.08
C THR A 743 -10.14 -10.53 41.01
N LEU A 744 -9.48 -10.66 42.15
CA LEU A 744 -8.05 -10.96 42.27
C LEU A 744 -7.83 -12.21 43.15
N PRO A 745 -6.75 -12.97 42.92
CA PRO A 745 -6.46 -14.16 43.73
C PRO A 745 -6.04 -13.82 45.16
N GLY A 746 -5.53 -12.61 45.41
CA GLY A 746 -4.93 -12.21 46.69
C GLY A 746 -3.59 -12.90 46.94
N GLY A 747 -3.25 -13.12 48.21
CA GLY A 747 -2.05 -13.86 48.61
C GLY A 747 -0.76 -13.03 48.61
N GLY A 748 -0.83 -11.72 48.42
CA GLY A 748 0.31 -10.82 48.63
C GLY A 748 0.79 -10.81 50.08
N THR A 749 2.10 -10.76 50.26
CA THR A 749 2.76 -10.81 51.57
C THR A 749 3.11 -9.42 52.08
N VAL A 750 3.51 -9.32 53.36
CA VAL A 750 4.03 -8.07 53.93
C VAL A 750 5.27 -7.60 53.17
N ASN A 751 6.12 -8.52 52.70
CA ASN A 751 7.28 -8.19 51.89
C ASN A 751 6.87 -7.60 50.54
N ASP A 752 5.85 -8.17 49.88
CA ASP A 752 5.31 -7.61 48.63
C ASP A 752 4.77 -6.18 48.86
N ALA A 753 4.11 -5.94 50.00
CA ALA A 753 3.59 -4.61 50.36
C ALA A 753 4.66 -3.56 50.67
N ASN A 754 5.89 -4.00 50.95
CA ASN A 754 7.06 -3.15 51.17
C ASN A 754 8.05 -3.24 49.99
N ALA A 755 7.64 -3.85 48.87
CA ALA A 755 8.51 -4.04 47.72
C ALA A 755 8.97 -2.69 47.17
N ASN A 756 10.28 -2.57 46.93
CA ASN A 756 10.83 -1.42 46.24
C ASN A 756 10.69 -1.62 44.73
N VAL A 757 9.76 -0.89 44.11
CA VAL A 757 9.51 -0.99 42.66
C VAL A 757 10.54 -0.13 41.92
N PRO A 758 11.43 -0.69 41.09
CA PRO A 758 12.43 0.09 40.38
C PRO A 758 11.78 1.04 39.34
N GLU A 759 12.49 2.11 38.96
CA GLU A 759 11.96 3.09 38.01
C GLU A 759 11.91 2.59 36.57
N LEU A 760 12.94 1.84 36.15
CA LEU A 760 13.05 1.19 34.83
C LEU A 760 12.63 2.11 33.67
N VAL A 761 13.22 3.31 33.63
CA VAL A 761 12.80 4.41 32.73
C VAL A 761 12.89 4.02 31.25
N ASP A 762 13.90 3.25 30.90
CA ASP A 762 14.28 2.90 29.52
C ASP A 762 14.01 1.43 29.14
N ALA A 763 13.52 0.63 30.09
CA ALA A 763 13.26 -0.80 29.88
C ALA A 763 12.03 -1.05 29.00
N TYR A 764 11.91 -2.27 28.48
CA TYR A 764 10.76 -2.70 27.70
C TYR A 764 9.49 -2.73 28.58
N PRO A 765 8.43 -1.97 28.24
CA PRO A 765 7.26 -1.82 29.09
C PRO A 765 6.36 -3.05 29.00
N GLU A 766 6.39 -3.87 30.03
CA GLU A 766 5.41 -4.92 30.25
C GLU A 766 4.98 -4.88 31.71
N SER A 767 3.75 -5.29 32.01
CA SER A 767 3.26 -5.22 33.40
C SER A 767 4.10 -6.06 34.38
N ASN A 768 4.83 -7.05 33.85
CA ASN A 768 5.76 -7.91 34.59
C ASN A 768 7.24 -7.43 34.59
N MET A 769 7.56 -6.27 33.99
CA MET A 769 8.94 -5.81 33.81
C MET A 769 9.70 -5.54 35.13
N PHE A 770 8.98 -5.27 36.23
CA PHE A 770 9.56 -4.83 37.50
C PHE A 770 10.20 -5.96 38.31
N GLY A 771 9.95 -7.23 37.94
CA GLY A 771 10.50 -8.39 38.64
C GLY A 771 10.00 -8.57 40.07
N THR A 772 8.99 -7.81 40.48
CA THR A 772 8.37 -7.84 41.81
C THR A 772 6.88 -7.53 41.69
N PRO A 773 6.01 -8.07 42.57
CA PRO A 773 4.65 -7.58 42.69
C PRO A 773 4.66 -6.12 43.11
N PHE A 774 3.63 -5.38 42.70
CA PHE A 774 3.43 -4.03 43.21
C PHE A 774 3.03 -4.06 44.69
N PRO A 775 3.37 -2.99 45.45
CA PRO A 775 2.99 -2.81 46.85
C PRO A 775 1.48 -2.79 47.12
N ALA A 776 0.65 -2.59 46.11
CA ALA A 776 -0.81 -2.67 46.18
C ALA A 776 -1.32 -4.01 45.62
N TYR A 777 -2.53 -4.45 45.99
CA TYR A 777 -3.24 -5.49 45.25
C TYR A 777 -4.20 -4.94 44.17
N GLY A 778 -4.71 -3.72 44.35
CA GLY A 778 -5.67 -3.08 43.44
C GLY A 778 -4.98 -2.19 42.40
N PHE A 779 -4.64 -0.94 42.78
CA PHE A 779 -3.89 -0.01 41.95
C PHE A 779 -2.59 0.47 42.60
N TYR A 780 -1.50 0.37 41.85
CA TYR A 780 -0.25 1.09 42.13
C TYR A 780 -0.13 2.31 41.20
N VAL A 781 -0.16 3.51 41.77
CA VAL A 781 -0.10 4.77 41.02
C VAL A 781 1.18 5.51 41.40
N ARG A 782 1.99 5.83 40.40
CA ARG A 782 3.27 6.52 40.62
C ARG A 782 3.53 7.58 39.55
N HIS A 783 4.09 8.73 39.94
CA HIS A 783 4.45 9.84 39.04
C HIS A 783 3.28 10.25 38.14
N ALA A 784 2.20 10.69 38.78
CA ALA A 784 0.95 11.00 38.08
C ALA A 784 0.30 12.28 38.62
N ASN A 785 -0.54 12.91 37.81
CA ASN A 785 -1.35 14.05 38.20
C ASN A 785 -2.81 13.85 37.74
N ASP A 786 -3.76 14.37 38.53
CA ASP A 786 -5.20 14.33 38.21
C ASP A 786 -5.72 12.92 37.92
N VAL A 787 -5.51 12.01 38.88
CA VAL A 787 -5.97 10.61 38.78
C VAL A 787 -7.21 10.42 39.64
N LYS A 788 -8.33 10.11 39.01
CA LYS A 788 -9.63 9.93 39.66
C LYS A 788 -10.11 8.49 39.55
N PHE A 789 -10.55 7.94 40.67
CA PHE A 789 -11.21 6.64 40.77
C PHE A 789 -12.65 6.85 41.27
N ASP A 790 -13.63 6.39 40.51
CA ASP A 790 -15.06 6.57 40.81
C ASP A 790 -15.78 5.21 40.76
N ASN A 791 -16.31 4.72 41.88
CA ASN A 791 -16.97 3.40 41.96
C ASN A 791 -16.08 2.24 41.46
N VAL A 792 -14.89 2.12 42.05
CA VAL A 792 -13.93 1.04 41.75
C VAL A 792 -13.92 0.01 42.87
N ARG A 793 -14.07 -1.28 42.52
CA ARG A 793 -14.30 -2.41 43.41
C ARG A 793 -13.26 -3.52 43.21
N PHE A 794 -12.79 -4.08 44.32
CA PHE A 794 -11.92 -5.26 44.31
C PHE A 794 -12.54 -6.41 45.10
N ASN A 795 -12.57 -7.60 44.49
CA ASN A 795 -12.95 -8.83 45.17
C ASN A 795 -11.72 -9.71 45.34
N LEU A 796 -11.39 -10.09 46.56
CA LEU A 796 -10.24 -10.94 46.84
C LEU A 796 -10.70 -12.38 47.10
N THR A 797 -10.06 -13.34 46.43
CA THR A 797 -10.30 -14.78 46.68
C THR A 797 -9.60 -15.24 47.97
N ASN A 798 -8.43 -14.68 48.27
CA ASN A 798 -7.67 -14.92 49.49
C ASN A 798 -7.27 -13.59 50.12
N ALA A 799 -6.97 -13.62 51.43
CA ALA A 799 -6.40 -12.47 52.12
C ALA A 799 -5.12 -11.97 51.41
N ASP A 800 -4.93 -10.66 51.39
CA ASP A 800 -3.74 -10.00 50.83
C ASP A 800 -3.23 -8.96 51.83
N ALA A 801 -1.93 -8.98 52.13
CA ALA A 801 -1.32 -8.08 53.10
C ALA A 801 -0.99 -6.68 52.52
N ARG A 802 -1.19 -6.51 51.21
CA ARG A 802 -1.07 -5.22 50.51
C ARG A 802 -2.36 -4.40 50.69
N PRO A 803 -2.31 -3.06 50.63
CA PRO A 803 -3.52 -2.25 50.51
C PRO A 803 -4.09 -2.30 49.08
N ASP A 804 -5.33 -1.83 48.92
CA ASP A 804 -6.01 -1.66 47.63
C ASP A 804 -5.32 -0.63 46.75
N TYR A 805 -4.96 0.53 47.32
CA TYR A 805 -4.30 1.62 46.62
C TYR A 805 -2.95 1.97 47.24
N VAL A 806 -1.99 2.29 46.39
CA VAL A 806 -0.72 2.94 46.78
C VAL A 806 -0.43 4.07 45.81
N PHE A 807 -0.20 5.27 46.36
CA PHE A 807 0.14 6.49 45.62
C PHE A 807 1.55 6.93 45.96
N VAL A 808 2.42 7.08 44.95
CA VAL A 808 3.81 7.51 45.11
C VAL A 808 4.09 8.68 44.17
N ASP A 809 4.34 9.86 44.73
CA ASP A 809 4.58 11.07 43.90
C ASP A 809 3.41 11.35 42.96
N VAL A 810 2.21 11.46 43.54
CA VAL A 810 0.96 11.72 42.81
C VAL A 810 0.32 13.00 43.32
N THR A 811 0.05 13.93 42.40
CA THR A 811 -0.59 15.22 42.71
C THR A 811 -2.06 15.20 42.27
N ASN A 812 -2.96 15.78 43.06
CA ASN A 812 -4.40 15.86 42.75
C ASN A 812 -5.02 14.49 42.40
N HIS A 813 -5.08 13.56 43.36
CA HIS A 813 -5.83 12.32 43.16
C HIS A 813 -7.12 12.32 43.97
N GLU A 814 -8.11 11.60 43.48
CA GLU A 814 -9.43 11.49 44.10
C GLU A 814 -9.92 10.04 44.01
N VAL A 815 -10.52 9.56 45.10
CA VAL A 815 -11.17 8.25 45.17
C VAL A 815 -12.57 8.47 45.75
N THR A 816 -13.61 8.32 44.92
CA THR A 816 -15.02 8.53 45.28
C THR A 816 -15.83 7.26 45.13
N ASP A 817 -16.96 7.20 45.84
CA ASP A 817 -17.91 6.07 45.79
C ASP A 817 -17.22 4.71 46.00
N ILE A 818 -16.31 4.67 47.00
CA ILE A 818 -15.62 3.45 47.43
C ILE A 818 -16.68 2.43 47.85
N ALA A 819 -16.88 1.40 47.04
CA ALA A 819 -17.62 0.24 47.48
C ALA A 819 -16.71 -0.58 48.39
N GLN A 820 -17.11 -0.59 49.65
CA GLN A 820 -16.48 -1.34 50.73
C GLN A 820 -16.16 -2.77 50.29
N VAL A 821 -14.91 -3.17 50.50
CA VAL A 821 -14.66 -4.53 50.95
C VAL A 821 -15.57 -4.73 52.16
N LEU A 822 -16.59 -5.57 52.03
CA LEU A 822 -17.48 -5.96 53.12
C LEU A 822 -16.62 -6.46 54.29
N GLU A 823 -16.34 -5.53 55.20
CA GLU A 823 -16.39 -5.67 56.65
C GLU A 823 -16.39 -4.23 57.23
N ASP A 824 -17.60 -3.86 57.68
CA ASP A 824 -18.10 -2.74 58.49
C ASP A 824 -18.18 -1.30 57.93
N LYS A 825 -19.44 -0.87 57.69
CA LYS A 825 -19.94 0.47 57.25
C LYS A 825 -19.72 1.63 58.22
N ASP A 826 -18.97 1.38 59.26
CA ASP A 826 -19.17 2.03 60.54
C ASP A 826 -17.95 2.89 60.95
N ILE A 827 -16.85 2.82 60.18
CA ILE A 827 -15.57 3.48 60.46
C ILE A 827 -14.93 4.02 59.17
N VAL A 828 -14.46 5.27 59.19
CA VAL A 828 -13.75 5.96 58.10
C VAL A 828 -12.36 6.35 58.58
N ILE A 829 -11.32 6.05 57.79
CA ILE A 829 -9.93 6.41 58.10
C ILE A 829 -9.36 7.24 56.93
N THR A 830 -8.93 8.47 57.21
CA THR A 830 -8.29 9.36 56.22
C THR A 830 -6.89 9.77 56.67
N THR A 831 -6.06 10.25 55.74
CA THR A 831 -4.72 10.75 56.05
C THR A 831 -4.53 12.17 55.53
N GLU A 832 -3.99 13.07 56.36
CA GLU A 832 -3.74 14.48 55.99
C GLU A 832 -2.49 15.00 56.70
N GLY A 833 -1.45 15.35 55.94
CA GLY A 833 -0.23 16.00 56.45
C GLY A 833 0.47 15.27 57.60
N GLY A 834 0.73 13.96 57.47
CA GLY A 834 1.33 13.15 58.54
C GLY A 834 0.37 12.75 59.67
N ARG A 835 -0.94 12.97 59.52
CA ARG A 835 -1.98 12.59 60.50
C ARG A 835 -2.92 11.52 59.96
N LEU A 836 -3.29 10.56 60.80
CA LEU A 836 -4.38 9.62 60.58
C LEU A 836 -5.65 10.14 61.28
N ASN A 837 -6.73 10.39 60.55
CA ASN A 837 -8.03 10.73 61.13
C ASN A 837 -8.96 9.51 61.02
N ILE A 838 -9.49 9.05 62.15
CA ILE A 838 -10.35 7.86 62.25
C ILE A 838 -11.68 8.31 62.82
N SER A 839 -12.76 8.27 62.05
CA SER A 839 -14.11 8.61 62.51
C SER A 839 -14.99 7.36 62.52
N SER A 840 -15.90 7.26 63.48
CA SER A 840 -16.86 6.16 63.55
C SER A 840 -18.29 6.70 63.61
N TYR A 841 -19.17 6.04 62.88
CA TYR A 841 -20.62 6.25 62.90
C TYR A 841 -21.34 5.26 63.83
N ILE A 842 -20.61 4.42 64.58
CA ILE A 842 -21.17 3.57 65.63
C ILE A 842 -21.40 4.41 66.89
N GLU A 843 -22.62 4.34 67.44
CA GLU A 843 -22.88 4.79 68.81
C GLU A 843 -22.13 3.88 69.80
N GLY A 844 -21.12 4.42 70.48
CA GLY A 844 -20.36 3.71 71.50
C GLY A 844 -18.87 4.03 71.49
N ASN A 845 -18.12 3.30 72.32
CA ASN A 845 -16.68 3.49 72.49
C ASN A 845 -15.93 2.74 71.37
N ILE A 846 -14.94 3.42 70.76
CA ILE A 846 -13.97 2.80 69.85
C ILE A 846 -12.60 2.74 70.52
N GLU A 847 -11.88 1.63 70.33
CA GLU A 847 -10.45 1.52 70.64
C GLU A 847 -9.66 1.49 69.34
N VAL A 848 -8.54 2.20 69.30
CA VAL A 848 -7.68 2.26 68.13
C VAL A 848 -6.27 1.86 68.50
N ASP A 849 -5.72 0.89 67.78
CA ASP A 849 -4.28 0.59 67.79
C ASP A 849 -3.70 0.93 66.42
N VAL A 850 -2.62 1.72 66.39
CA VAL A 850 -1.83 1.96 65.19
C VAL A 850 -0.50 1.27 65.38
N PHE A 851 -0.17 0.41 64.45
CA PHE A 851 1.11 -0.27 64.38
C PHE A 851 1.90 0.30 63.20
N ASP A 852 3.20 0.52 63.37
CA ASP A 852 4.08 0.67 62.21
C ASP A 852 4.23 -0.69 61.50
N ILE A 853 4.88 -0.67 60.33
CA ILE A 853 5.13 -1.87 59.54
C ILE A 853 5.97 -2.96 60.25
N SER A 854 6.66 -2.63 61.35
CA SER A 854 7.39 -3.62 62.16
C SER A 854 6.51 -4.34 63.18
N GLY A 855 5.23 -3.96 63.26
CA GLY A 855 4.28 -4.45 64.26
C GLY A 855 4.45 -3.77 65.63
N LYS A 856 5.32 -2.75 65.72
CA LYS A 856 5.45 -1.95 66.93
C LYS A 856 4.24 -1.04 67.04
N VAL A 857 3.63 -1.01 68.22
CA VAL A 857 2.54 -0.09 68.55
C VAL A 857 3.11 1.33 68.51
N VAL A 858 2.66 2.11 67.54
CA VAL A 858 2.95 3.53 67.36
C VAL A 858 1.94 4.37 68.14
N TYR A 859 0.72 3.87 68.23
CA TYR A 859 -0.36 4.51 68.97
C TYR A 859 -1.33 3.46 69.51
N THR A 860 -1.85 3.67 70.71
CA THR A 860 -2.97 2.89 71.25
C THR A 860 -3.87 3.80 72.06
N THR A 861 -5.17 3.66 71.90
CA THR A 861 -6.17 4.38 72.68
C THR A 861 -6.50 3.61 73.95
N GLN A 862 -6.47 4.27 75.12
CA GLN A 862 -6.87 3.67 76.39
C GLN A 862 -8.30 4.00 76.84
N GLN A 863 -9.05 4.87 76.14
CA GLN A 863 -10.45 5.21 76.48
C GLN A 863 -11.30 5.60 75.26
N ALA A 864 -12.61 5.38 75.42
CA ALA A 864 -13.71 5.76 74.56
C ALA A 864 -13.61 7.13 73.88
N VAL A 865 -13.69 7.19 72.54
CA VAL A 865 -13.79 8.45 71.80
C VAL A 865 -15.06 8.47 70.95
N THR A 866 -16.10 9.17 71.41
CA THR A 866 -17.27 9.52 70.60
C THR A 866 -16.90 10.62 69.60
N GLY A 867 -17.06 10.38 68.29
CA GLY A 867 -16.92 11.40 67.25
C GLY A 867 -15.63 11.39 66.43
N GLY A 868 -14.73 10.42 66.67
CA GLY A 868 -13.49 10.22 65.90
C GLY A 868 -12.20 10.70 66.60
N ILE A 869 -11.05 10.29 66.08
CA ILE A 869 -9.71 10.49 66.65
C ILE A 869 -8.70 10.85 65.56
N THR A 870 -7.80 11.79 65.87
CA THR A 870 -6.68 12.18 65.00
C THR A 870 -5.36 11.77 65.64
N ILE A 871 -4.50 11.08 64.89
CA ILE A 871 -3.25 10.50 65.36
C ILE A 871 -2.11 11.04 64.50
N GLU A 872 -1.17 11.76 65.10
CA GLU A 872 0.10 12.09 64.43
C GLU A 872 0.97 10.84 64.40
N VAL A 873 1.43 10.46 63.21
CA VAL A 873 2.35 9.34 63.05
C VAL A 873 3.78 9.83 62.83
N PRO A 874 4.78 9.15 63.40
CA PRO A 874 6.13 9.70 63.57
C PRO A 874 6.92 9.80 62.26
N GLU A 875 6.60 8.98 61.26
CA GLU A 875 7.33 8.93 59.98
C GLU A 875 6.39 8.70 58.80
N ARG A 876 6.80 9.11 57.59
CA ARG A 876 6.09 8.73 56.36
C ARG A 876 6.18 7.22 56.20
N GLY A 877 5.04 6.53 56.12
CA GLY A 877 5.06 5.09 56.12
C GLY A 877 3.68 4.45 56.05
N VAL A 878 3.68 3.12 56.00
CA VAL A 878 2.46 2.35 56.05
C VAL A 878 2.17 1.95 57.49
N TYR A 879 0.93 2.14 57.91
CA TYR A 879 0.48 1.85 59.26
C TYR A 879 -0.65 0.84 59.19
N LEU A 880 -0.69 -0.08 60.15
CA LEU A 880 -1.85 -0.92 60.38
C LEU A 880 -2.68 -0.26 61.46
N VAL A 881 -3.90 0.11 61.14
CA VAL A 881 -4.86 0.70 62.07
C VAL A 881 -5.88 -0.38 62.43
N SER A 882 -5.79 -0.90 63.64
CA SER A 882 -6.86 -1.67 64.28
C SER A 882 -7.87 -0.73 64.87
N VAL A 883 -9.15 -0.94 64.61
CA VAL A 883 -10.22 -0.29 65.33
C VAL A 883 -11.14 -1.36 65.90
N ARG A 884 -11.25 -1.42 67.23
CA ARG A 884 -12.16 -2.33 67.94
C ARG A 884 -13.39 -1.57 68.41
N THR A 885 -14.54 -2.20 68.25
CA THR A 885 -15.85 -1.69 68.65
C THR A 885 -16.64 -2.77 69.38
N ALA A 886 -17.79 -2.40 69.95
CA ALA A 886 -18.71 -3.38 70.57
C ALA A 886 -19.27 -4.41 69.57
N LYS A 887 -19.19 -4.16 68.25
CA LYS A 887 -19.67 -5.07 67.20
C LYS A 887 -18.58 -5.98 66.61
N GLY A 888 -17.30 -5.69 66.84
CA GLY A 888 -16.20 -6.40 66.21
C GLY A 888 -14.92 -5.56 66.09
N SER A 889 -13.90 -6.14 65.47
CA SER A 889 -12.60 -5.49 65.24
C SER A 889 -12.35 -5.37 63.73
N ILE A 890 -11.99 -4.18 63.27
CA ILE A 890 -11.49 -3.98 61.91
C ILE A 890 -9.98 -3.72 61.92
N MET A 891 -9.28 -4.13 60.88
CA MET A 891 -7.88 -3.82 60.64
C MET A 891 -7.77 -3.22 59.25
N ARG A 892 -7.25 -2.01 59.13
CA ARG A 892 -7.05 -1.31 57.86
C ARG A 892 -5.61 -0.88 57.74
N LYS A 893 -5.02 -1.14 56.57
CA LYS A 893 -3.68 -0.69 56.26
C LYS A 893 -3.76 0.68 55.60
N VAL A 894 -3.06 1.67 56.14
CA VAL A 894 -3.20 3.07 55.78
C VAL A 894 -1.81 3.63 55.52
N MET A 895 -1.60 4.22 54.35
CA MET A 895 -0.37 4.94 54.06
C MET A 895 -0.52 6.38 54.54
N CYS A 896 0.35 6.79 55.47
CA CYS A 896 0.44 8.18 55.90
C CYS A 896 1.63 8.83 55.20
N MET A 897 1.34 9.84 54.37
CA MET A 897 2.33 10.61 53.61
C MET A 897 2.98 11.71 54.42
#